data_AF-A0A852CDL6-F1
#
_entry.id   AF-A0A852CDL6-F1
#
_cell.length_a   1.000
_cell.length_b   1.000
_cell.length_c   1.000
_cell.angle_alpha   90.00
_cell.angle_beta   90.00
_cell.angle_gamma   90.00
#
_symmetry.space_group_name_H-M   'P 1'
#
loop_
_entity.id
_entity.type
_entity.pdbx_description
1 polymer ?
#
loop_
_entity_poly.entity_id
_entity_poly.type
_entity_poly.pdbx_seq_one_letter_code
_entity_poly.pdbx_strand_id
1 'polypeptide(L)'
;TGVSADTPFVVNSATGWITVSGPLDRESVEHYFFGVEARDHGSPSLSASASVTITVMDVNDNRPEFTQKEYFIRLNEDAAVGTSVLSVTAIDRDVNSAITYQITGGNTRNRFSISTQGGTGLITLSLPLDYKQERRYVLTVTASDRTLRDNCYVHINITDANTHRPVFQSAHYSVSINEDRPVGSTVVVISATDDDVGENARITYYLEDNVPQFRIDPDSGAITLQAELDYEDQVTYTLAITAKDNGIPQKADTTYVEIMVNDVNDNAPQFVSPHYQGIISEDAPPFTSVLQISATDRDAHTNGRVQYTFQNGEDGDGDFTIEPTSGIIRTVRRLDRENVPVYELTAYAVDRGIPPQRTPVHIQVTIQDVNDNAPVFPAEEFEVLVKENSIVGSVVAQITAIDPDEGPNAQIMYQIVEGNIPEIFQMDIFSGELTALIDLDYETKPEYVIVVQATSAPLVSRATVHIKLIDQNDNSPVLKNFQILFNNYVSNKSNTFPSGIIGKIPAYDPDVSDRLFYTFERGNELHLLIVNQSSGELRLSRKLDNNRPLVASMLVTVTDGIHSVTAQCVLRVIIITEDMLANSITVRLENMWQERFLSPLLSTFLEGVATVLATPKEDIFIFNIQNDTDVGGTVLNVSFSALAPRGGRYFSSEELQEQLYMKRMALTGASMLEVLPFDDNVCLREPCQNYMKCISVLKFDSSAPFIVSPSTLFRPIHPITGLRCRCPQGFTGDYCETEINLCYSNPCLNGGICTRKEGGYTCVCRQHFSGENCEVDSRSGRCMPGVCRNGGTCTSGADGGFHCQCPAGGFEMPFCEVSTRSFPPRSFVMFRGLRQRFHLTLVLSFSTVEPNGLLLYNGRLNERHDFLAVEIIQGQVQLKYSTGESSTVVSPYLPGGVSDGQWHTLQLRYYNRPKVSALGVVQGPSKDKVAILTVDECDASVALQFGSEIGNYSCAAEGVQTSSKKSLDLTGPLLLGGVPNLPENFPITHRDFVGCMRDLYIDSKRIDLASYIANNGTTAGCHAKHKFCDSSPCKNGGTCSVSWGTYSCLCPVGFGGKDCRHPMHHAHYFQGNSVLTWDFKTDVKISVPWYLGLAFRTRQTDGVLLQAHAGQYTTLLCQ
;
A
#
# COMPACT_ATOMS: atom_id res chain seq x y z
N THR A 1 64.32 -56.66 -116.60
CA THR A 1 64.90 -55.56 -115.80
C THR A 1 63.74 -54.71 -115.35
N GLY A 2 63.20 -54.91 -114.16
CA GLY A 2 63.90 -54.66 -112.89
C GLY A 2 63.06 -53.61 -112.15
N VAL A 3 61.84 -54.05 -111.82
CA VAL A 3 60.94 -53.70 -110.71
C VAL A 3 60.92 -52.27 -110.12
N SER A 4 59.74 -51.86 -109.70
CA SER A 4 59.62 -51.53 -108.27
C SER A 4 59.32 -52.86 -107.56
N ALA A 5 60.16 -53.28 -106.62
CA ALA A 5 60.23 -54.66 -106.09
C ALA A 5 59.01 -55.12 -105.28
N ASP A 6 57.90 -54.38 -105.38
CA ASP A 6 56.83 -54.38 -104.39
C ASP A 6 55.41 -54.53 -105.00
N THR A 7 55.22 -55.17 -106.17
CA THR A 7 53.85 -55.51 -106.68
C THR A 7 53.64 -57.01 -106.98
N PRO A 8 52.59 -57.67 -106.44
CA PRO A 8 52.38 -59.13 -106.50
C PRO A 8 51.62 -59.61 -107.76
N PHE A 9 51.77 -58.90 -108.88
CA PHE A 9 51.17 -59.26 -110.16
C PHE A 9 52.24 -59.40 -111.22
N VAL A 10 52.13 -60.43 -112.06
CA VAL A 10 53.02 -60.63 -113.20
C VAL A 10 52.21 -60.54 -114.48
N VAL A 11 52.68 -59.69 -115.39
CA VAL A 11 52.11 -59.55 -116.73
C VAL A 11 52.88 -60.44 -117.68
N ASN A 12 52.18 -61.33 -118.39
CA ASN A 12 52.81 -62.15 -119.41
C ASN A 12 53.19 -61.28 -120.64
N SER A 13 54.47 -61.24 -120.99
CA SER A 13 55.00 -60.35 -122.02
C SER A 13 54.55 -60.68 -123.46
N ALA A 14 54.02 -61.87 -123.70
CA ALA A 14 53.53 -62.27 -125.03
C ALA A 14 52.02 -62.03 -125.20
N THR A 15 51.21 -62.17 -124.14
CA THR A 15 49.74 -62.14 -124.23
C THR A 15 49.08 -60.97 -123.51
N GLY A 16 49.80 -60.28 -122.62
CA GLY A 16 49.24 -59.19 -121.81
C GLY A 16 48.33 -59.65 -120.66
N TRP A 17 48.17 -60.96 -120.42
CA TRP A 17 47.38 -61.46 -119.29
C TRP A 17 48.05 -61.13 -117.95
N ILE A 18 47.25 -60.66 -117.01
CA ILE A 18 47.67 -60.34 -115.64
C ILE A 18 47.20 -61.47 -114.75
N THR A 19 48.13 -62.12 -114.07
CA THR A 19 47.84 -63.21 -113.14
C THR A 19 48.48 -62.91 -111.79
N VAL A 20 47.84 -63.43 -110.75
CA VAL A 20 48.29 -63.31 -109.37
C VAL A 20 49.53 -64.19 -109.18
N SER A 21 50.63 -63.63 -108.67
CA SER A 21 51.88 -64.37 -108.46
C SER A 21 52.11 -64.84 -107.01
N GLY A 22 51.25 -64.44 -106.07
CA GLY A 22 51.30 -64.84 -104.66
C GLY A 22 49.93 -64.69 -103.97
N PRO A 23 49.78 -65.16 -102.72
CA PRO A 23 48.51 -65.01 -101.99
C PRO A 23 48.09 -63.55 -101.93
N LEU A 24 46.80 -63.30 -102.20
CA LEU A 24 46.22 -61.97 -102.08
C LEU A 24 45.63 -61.83 -100.68
N ASP A 25 46.08 -60.79 -99.98
CA ASP A 25 45.58 -60.39 -98.69
C ASP A 25 44.95 -59.01 -98.84
N ARG A 26 43.62 -58.95 -98.74
CA ARG A 26 42.85 -57.71 -98.97
C ARG A 26 43.23 -56.67 -97.93
N GLU A 27 43.44 -57.10 -96.69
CA GLU A 27 43.77 -56.27 -95.54
C GLU A 27 45.14 -55.61 -95.69
N SER A 28 46.02 -56.18 -96.52
CA SER A 28 47.33 -55.60 -96.86
C SER A 28 47.24 -54.58 -98.00
N VAL A 29 46.59 -54.93 -99.11
CA VAL A 29 46.42 -54.00 -100.24
C VAL A 29 45.07 -54.24 -100.93
N GLU A 30 44.17 -53.27 -100.75
CA GLU A 30 42.80 -53.31 -101.29
C GLU A 30 42.76 -53.07 -102.80
N HIS A 31 43.60 -52.14 -103.28
CA HIS A 31 43.67 -51.74 -104.68
C HIS A 31 45.11 -51.69 -105.18
N TYR A 32 45.35 -52.32 -106.32
CA TYR A 32 46.62 -52.22 -107.02
C TYR A 32 46.47 -51.35 -108.26
N PHE A 33 47.35 -50.34 -108.39
CA PHE A 33 47.41 -49.46 -109.55
C PHE A 33 48.80 -49.52 -110.19
N PHE A 34 48.87 -49.93 -111.45
CA PHE A 34 50.13 -49.89 -112.19
C PHE A 34 49.89 -49.60 -113.68
N GLY A 35 50.86 -48.90 -114.26
CA GLY A 35 50.95 -48.69 -115.70
C GLY A 35 51.60 -49.89 -116.37
N VAL A 36 51.00 -50.37 -117.43
CA VAL A 36 51.61 -51.33 -118.35
C VAL A 36 51.95 -50.60 -119.64
N GLU A 37 53.18 -50.78 -120.12
CA GLU A 37 53.61 -50.23 -121.40
C GLU A 37 53.92 -51.37 -122.36
N ALA A 38 53.28 -51.34 -123.52
CA ALA A 38 53.59 -52.25 -124.63
C ALA A 38 54.47 -51.49 -125.62
N ARG A 39 55.58 -52.11 -126.02
CA ARG A 39 56.55 -51.56 -126.96
C ARG A 39 56.75 -52.53 -128.13
N ASP A 40 56.82 -51.98 -129.34
CA ASP A 40 57.20 -52.75 -130.53
C ASP A 40 58.74 -52.86 -130.68
N HIS A 41 59.21 -53.79 -131.53
CA HIS A 41 60.64 -54.04 -131.72
C HIS A 41 61.29 -53.21 -132.85
N GLY A 42 60.70 -52.06 -133.21
CA GLY A 42 61.23 -51.16 -134.25
C GLY A 42 62.50 -50.39 -133.83
N SER A 43 63.22 -49.79 -134.80
CA SER A 43 64.32 -48.85 -134.55
C SER A 43 64.06 -47.51 -135.29
N PRO A 44 63.69 -46.41 -134.59
CA PRO A 44 63.46 -46.33 -133.14
C PRO A 44 62.10 -46.95 -132.76
N SER A 45 62.04 -47.57 -131.57
CA SER A 45 60.86 -48.29 -131.07
C SER A 45 59.76 -47.34 -130.60
N LEU A 46 58.50 -47.60 -130.95
CA LEU A 46 57.32 -46.88 -130.45
C LEU A 46 56.65 -47.66 -129.32
N SER A 47 56.08 -46.95 -128.36
CA SER A 47 55.42 -47.57 -127.21
C SER A 47 54.14 -46.84 -126.79
N ALA A 48 53.21 -47.59 -126.20
CA ALA A 48 51.92 -47.11 -125.69
C ALA A 48 51.67 -47.67 -124.29
N SER A 49 51.22 -46.81 -123.37
CA SER A 49 50.99 -47.16 -121.98
C SER A 49 49.52 -47.04 -121.57
N ALA A 50 49.03 -47.94 -120.72
CA ALA A 50 47.70 -47.91 -120.11
C ALA A 50 47.79 -48.20 -118.60
N SER A 51 46.89 -47.64 -117.80
CA SER A 51 46.84 -47.90 -116.36
C SER A 51 45.77 -48.92 -116.00
N VAL A 52 46.11 -49.85 -115.11
CA VAL A 52 45.23 -50.93 -114.64
C VAL A 52 44.99 -50.78 -113.14
N THR A 53 43.72 -50.94 -112.72
CA THR A 53 43.31 -50.98 -111.32
C THR A 53 42.64 -52.32 -111.01
N ILE A 54 43.06 -53.00 -109.95
CA ILE A 54 42.46 -54.28 -109.48
C ILE A 54 41.95 -54.09 -108.05
N THR A 55 40.75 -54.58 -107.74
CA THR A 55 40.10 -54.51 -106.41
C THR A 55 39.87 -55.90 -105.84
N VAL A 56 40.19 -56.12 -104.56
CA VAL A 56 40.06 -57.40 -103.84
C VAL A 56 38.81 -57.40 -102.93
N MET A 57 38.05 -58.50 -102.86
CA MET A 57 36.80 -58.65 -102.07
C MET A 57 37.04 -59.32 -100.70
N ASP A 58 36.21 -59.00 -99.71
CA ASP A 58 36.40 -59.31 -98.27
C ASP A 58 35.69 -60.60 -97.77
N VAL A 59 36.24 -61.27 -96.75
CA VAL A 59 35.71 -62.48 -96.07
C VAL A 59 35.95 -62.36 -94.55
N ASN A 60 35.00 -62.74 -93.70
CA ASN A 60 35.13 -62.57 -92.24
C ASN A 60 36.00 -63.65 -91.57
N ASP A 61 37.29 -63.67 -91.89
CA ASP A 61 38.28 -64.62 -91.38
C ASP A 61 39.24 -64.03 -90.34
N ASN A 62 39.07 -62.76 -90.00
CA ASN A 62 39.68 -62.14 -88.84
C ASN A 62 38.67 -62.12 -87.68
N ARG A 63 39.20 -62.27 -86.45
CA ARG A 63 38.39 -62.07 -85.25
C ARG A 63 38.53 -60.61 -84.81
N PRO A 64 37.52 -60.04 -84.15
CA PRO A 64 37.67 -58.71 -83.58
C PRO A 64 38.74 -58.76 -82.50
N GLU A 65 39.86 -58.07 -82.69
CA GLU A 65 40.98 -58.11 -81.76
C GLU A 65 41.07 -56.81 -80.99
N PHE A 66 41.06 -56.90 -79.67
CA PHE A 66 41.31 -55.73 -78.84
C PHE A 66 42.67 -55.13 -79.16
N THR A 67 42.70 -53.81 -79.37
CA THR A 67 43.93 -53.07 -79.66
C THR A 67 44.94 -53.18 -78.53
N GLN A 68 44.48 -53.43 -77.29
CA GLN A 68 45.33 -53.77 -76.14
C GLN A 68 44.68 -54.91 -75.34
N LYS A 69 45.49 -55.88 -74.90
CA LYS A 69 44.99 -57.05 -74.14
C LYS A 69 44.75 -56.74 -72.67
N GLU A 70 45.48 -55.78 -72.12
CA GLU A 70 45.32 -55.31 -70.74
C GLU A 70 45.33 -53.79 -70.69
N TYR A 71 44.47 -53.24 -69.84
CA TYR A 71 44.40 -51.82 -69.56
C TYR A 71 44.58 -51.60 -68.07
N PHE A 72 45.45 -50.67 -67.68
CA PHE A 72 45.68 -50.31 -66.28
C PHE A 72 45.31 -48.86 -66.07
N ILE A 73 44.39 -48.62 -65.15
CA ILE A 73 43.98 -47.28 -64.78
C ILE A 73 43.90 -47.15 -63.27
N ARG A 74 44.27 -45.96 -62.78
CA ARG A 74 44.02 -45.56 -61.41
C ARG A 74 42.80 -44.66 -61.40
N LEU A 75 41.81 -45.02 -60.60
CA LEU A 75 40.58 -44.25 -60.46
C LEU A 75 40.43 -43.86 -59.00
N ASN A 76 40.20 -42.59 -58.74
CA ASN A 76 40.04 -42.12 -57.37
C ASN A 76 38.68 -42.55 -56.81
N GLU A 77 38.59 -42.77 -55.49
CA GLU A 77 37.32 -43.24 -54.89
C GLU A 77 36.19 -42.20 -54.96
N ASP A 78 36.53 -40.92 -55.05
CA ASP A 78 35.59 -39.80 -55.18
C ASP A 78 35.03 -39.61 -56.61
N ALA A 79 35.43 -40.47 -57.56
CA ALA A 79 34.94 -40.40 -58.93
C ALA A 79 33.40 -40.51 -58.98
N ALA A 80 32.75 -39.50 -59.56
CA ALA A 80 31.29 -39.41 -59.61
C ALA A 80 30.64 -40.55 -60.43
N VAL A 81 29.43 -40.96 -60.04
CA VAL A 81 28.64 -41.93 -60.81
C VAL A 81 28.30 -41.35 -62.19
N GLY A 82 28.52 -42.15 -63.23
CA GLY A 82 28.41 -41.76 -64.63
C GLY A 82 29.75 -41.41 -65.28
N THR A 83 30.83 -41.28 -64.49
CA THR A 83 32.18 -40.98 -65.02
C THR A 83 32.60 -42.03 -66.05
N SER A 84 33.06 -41.54 -67.21
CA SER A 84 33.68 -42.34 -68.25
C SER A 84 35.07 -42.77 -67.78
N VAL A 85 35.23 -44.06 -67.47
CA VAL A 85 36.47 -44.58 -66.89
C VAL A 85 37.47 -44.85 -67.98
N LEU A 86 37.07 -45.61 -68.99
CA LEU A 86 37.93 -46.03 -70.08
C LEU A 86 37.08 -46.49 -71.26
N SER A 87 37.50 -46.16 -72.48
CA SER A 87 36.96 -46.77 -73.71
C SER A 87 37.91 -47.86 -74.18
N VAL A 88 37.37 -49.05 -74.43
CA VAL A 88 38.10 -50.15 -75.06
C VAL A 88 37.63 -50.31 -76.50
N THR A 89 38.57 -50.61 -77.39
CA THR A 89 38.28 -50.76 -78.82
C THR A 89 38.94 -52.03 -79.32
N ALA A 90 38.15 -52.87 -79.97
CA ALA A 90 38.60 -53.94 -80.80
C ALA A 90 38.49 -53.52 -82.26
N ILE A 91 39.48 -53.90 -83.05
CA ILE A 91 39.49 -53.69 -84.49
C ILE A 91 39.34 -55.06 -85.12
N ASP A 92 38.30 -55.17 -85.93
CA ASP A 92 38.20 -56.25 -86.89
C ASP A 92 38.71 -55.73 -88.23
N ARG A 93 39.54 -56.53 -88.91
CA ARG A 93 40.14 -56.12 -90.18
C ARG A 93 39.19 -56.36 -91.37
N ASP A 94 38.15 -57.16 -91.13
CA ASP A 94 37.11 -57.48 -92.10
C ASP A 94 36.14 -56.28 -92.28
N VAL A 95 35.59 -56.12 -93.47
CA VAL A 95 34.72 -55.00 -93.85
C VAL A 95 33.31 -55.20 -93.29
N ASN A 96 32.80 -54.18 -92.59
CA ASN A 96 31.44 -54.09 -92.01
C ASN A 96 31.13 -55.02 -90.82
N SER A 97 32.15 -55.55 -90.14
CA SER A 97 31.94 -56.38 -88.94
C SER A 97 31.52 -55.52 -87.73
N ALA A 98 30.25 -55.61 -87.35
CA ALA A 98 29.67 -54.82 -86.26
C ALA A 98 30.02 -55.44 -84.89
N ILE A 99 31.02 -54.88 -84.23
CA ILE A 99 31.53 -55.37 -82.94
C ILE A 99 30.65 -54.90 -81.78
N THR A 100 30.31 -55.83 -80.89
CA THR A 100 29.56 -55.59 -79.65
C THR A 100 30.41 -55.88 -78.42
N TYR A 101 30.34 -55.01 -77.40
CA TYR A 101 31.15 -55.11 -76.19
C TYR A 101 30.31 -55.38 -74.95
N GLN A 102 30.77 -56.31 -74.11
CA GLN A 102 30.11 -56.67 -72.84
C GLN A 102 31.13 -56.94 -71.73
N ILE A 103 30.80 -56.55 -70.50
CA ILE A 103 31.57 -56.95 -69.31
C ILE A 103 31.05 -58.31 -68.89
N THR A 104 31.87 -59.34 -69.05
CA THR A 104 31.49 -60.73 -68.82
C THR A 104 32.01 -61.28 -67.49
N GLY A 105 32.94 -60.57 -66.82
CA GLY A 105 33.48 -60.97 -65.51
C GLY A 105 34.12 -59.83 -64.71
N GLY A 106 34.31 -60.06 -63.41
CA GLY A 106 35.08 -59.18 -62.52
C GLY A 106 34.36 -57.93 -62.00
N ASN A 107 33.11 -57.71 -62.39
CA ASN A 107 32.31 -56.55 -61.98
C ASN A 107 31.52 -56.81 -60.69
N THR A 108 32.22 -56.91 -59.56
CA THR A 108 31.59 -57.14 -58.26
C THR A 108 30.61 -56.01 -57.92
N ARG A 109 29.42 -56.39 -57.42
CA ARG A 109 28.31 -55.47 -57.05
C ARG A 109 27.82 -54.56 -58.18
N ASN A 110 28.11 -54.90 -59.45
CA ASN A 110 27.69 -54.16 -60.64
C ASN A 110 28.09 -52.67 -60.60
N ARG A 111 29.31 -52.37 -60.13
CA ARG A 111 29.81 -50.99 -60.00
C ARG A 111 30.06 -50.31 -61.34
N PHE A 112 30.35 -51.07 -62.40
CA PHE A 112 30.63 -50.55 -63.74
C PHE A 112 29.59 -51.02 -64.76
N SER A 113 29.41 -50.25 -65.82
CA SER A 113 28.59 -50.63 -66.98
C SER A 113 29.38 -50.37 -68.25
N ILE A 114 29.13 -51.17 -69.30
CA ILE A 114 29.70 -50.93 -70.62
C ILE A 114 28.58 -50.67 -71.62
N SER A 115 28.78 -49.68 -72.49
CA SER A 115 27.91 -49.42 -73.61
C SER A 115 28.70 -49.39 -74.91
N THR A 116 28.14 -49.94 -75.98
CA THR A 116 28.75 -49.86 -77.31
C THR A 116 28.30 -48.57 -77.97
N GLN A 117 29.17 -47.56 -78.00
CA GLN A 117 28.89 -46.27 -78.62
C GLN A 117 29.96 -45.99 -79.69
N GLY A 118 29.52 -45.73 -80.93
CA GLY A 118 30.41 -45.35 -82.04
C GLY A 118 31.45 -46.40 -82.43
N GLY A 119 31.18 -47.69 -82.24
CA GLY A 119 32.13 -48.78 -82.52
C GLY A 119 33.14 -49.07 -81.40
N THR A 120 33.07 -48.33 -80.28
CA THR A 120 33.92 -48.53 -79.10
C THR A 120 33.10 -48.96 -77.89
N GLY A 121 33.70 -49.73 -76.98
CA GLY A 121 33.11 -50.15 -75.71
C GLY A 121 33.48 -49.18 -74.59
N LEU A 122 32.60 -48.24 -74.28
CA LEU A 122 32.83 -47.26 -73.21
C LEU A 122 32.41 -47.85 -71.85
N ILE A 123 33.37 -47.99 -70.94
CA ILE A 123 33.15 -48.40 -69.55
C ILE A 123 32.91 -47.15 -68.71
N THR A 124 31.75 -47.11 -68.07
CA THR A 124 31.34 -46.03 -67.17
C THR A 124 31.15 -46.56 -65.76
N LEU A 125 31.35 -45.69 -64.78
CA LEU A 125 31.05 -45.99 -63.39
C LEU A 125 29.54 -45.88 -63.17
N SER A 126 28.89 -46.95 -62.71
CA SER A 126 27.44 -47.00 -62.51
C SER A 126 27.03 -46.76 -61.05
N LEU A 127 27.92 -47.04 -60.09
CA LEU A 127 27.65 -46.88 -58.66
C LEU A 127 28.91 -46.38 -57.93
N PRO A 128 28.78 -45.65 -56.80
CA PRO A 128 29.90 -44.96 -56.14
C PRO A 128 30.99 -45.94 -55.66
N LEU A 129 32.26 -45.57 -55.75
CA LEU A 129 33.37 -46.42 -55.30
C LEU A 129 33.68 -46.20 -53.81
N ASP A 130 34.36 -47.16 -53.20
CA ASP A 130 34.83 -47.09 -51.82
C ASP A 130 36.17 -47.83 -51.76
N TYR A 131 37.26 -47.08 -51.57
CA TYR A 131 38.63 -47.60 -51.54
C TYR A 131 38.83 -48.59 -50.39
N LYS A 132 38.17 -48.38 -49.24
CA LYS A 132 38.30 -49.28 -48.08
C LYS A 132 37.57 -50.59 -48.31
N GLN A 133 36.47 -50.56 -49.07
CA GLN A 133 35.68 -51.74 -49.38
C GLN A 133 36.33 -52.61 -50.46
N GLU A 134 36.84 -52.02 -51.54
CA GLU A 134 37.47 -52.77 -52.64
C GLU A 134 38.49 -51.92 -53.41
N ARG A 135 39.78 -52.23 -53.23
CA ARG A 135 40.90 -51.42 -53.74
C ARG A 135 41.25 -51.66 -55.20
N ARG A 136 40.71 -52.71 -55.82
CA ARG A 136 41.01 -53.07 -57.20
C ARG A 136 39.88 -53.86 -57.84
N TYR A 137 39.49 -53.45 -59.05
CA TYR A 137 38.61 -54.20 -59.93
C TYR A 137 39.42 -54.71 -61.12
N VAL A 138 39.20 -55.96 -61.52
CA VAL A 138 39.78 -56.54 -62.74
C VAL A 138 38.63 -57.01 -63.61
N LEU A 139 38.17 -56.13 -64.50
CA LEU A 139 37.03 -56.40 -65.37
C LEU A 139 37.48 -57.23 -66.57
N THR A 140 36.75 -58.29 -66.88
CA THR A 140 36.91 -59.03 -68.13
C THR A 140 35.90 -58.51 -69.13
N VAL A 141 36.39 -57.94 -70.23
CA VAL A 141 35.58 -57.32 -71.27
C VAL A 141 35.72 -58.11 -72.56
N THR A 142 34.59 -58.45 -73.16
CA THR A 142 34.52 -59.28 -74.37
C THR A 142 34.04 -58.43 -75.55
N ALA A 143 34.76 -58.48 -76.67
CA ALA A 143 34.36 -57.95 -77.96
C ALA A 143 33.96 -59.11 -78.88
N SER A 144 32.83 -58.98 -79.57
CA SER A 144 32.29 -60.04 -80.44
C SER A 144 31.63 -59.46 -81.68
N ASP A 145 31.94 -60.06 -82.84
CA ASP A 145 31.34 -59.77 -84.15
C ASP A 145 30.08 -60.63 -84.44
N ARG A 146 29.61 -61.37 -83.40
CA ARG A 146 28.53 -62.39 -83.34
C ARG A 146 29.00 -63.84 -83.48
N THR A 147 30.11 -64.10 -84.17
CA THR A 147 30.60 -65.47 -84.41
C THR A 147 31.95 -65.74 -83.76
N LEU A 148 32.87 -64.79 -83.86
CA LEU A 148 34.19 -64.81 -83.26
C LEU A 148 34.28 -63.74 -82.17
N ARG A 149 35.11 -64.01 -81.16
CA ARG A 149 35.23 -63.16 -79.97
C ARG A 149 36.64 -63.13 -79.45
N ASP A 150 36.98 -62.00 -78.83
CA ASP A 150 38.23 -61.78 -78.11
C ASP A 150 37.92 -61.15 -76.75
N ASN A 151 38.83 -61.30 -75.80
CA ASN A 151 38.71 -60.77 -74.45
C ASN A 151 39.90 -59.87 -74.12
N CYS A 152 39.65 -58.81 -73.35
CA CYS A 152 40.69 -58.01 -72.70
C CYS A 152 40.39 -57.84 -71.21
N TYR A 153 41.41 -57.47 -70.43
CA TYR A 153 41.30 -57.24 -69.00
C TYR A 153 41.53 -55.77 -68.67
N VAL A 154 40.66 -55.20 -67.84
CA VAL A 154 40.80 -53.81 -67.38
C VAL A 154 41.04 -53.82 -65.87
N HIS A 155 42.26 -53.49 -65.48
CA HIS A 155 42.71 -53.35 -64.11
C HIS A 155 42.49 -51.92 -63.64
N ILE A 156 41.47 -51.75 -62.80
CA ILE A 156 41.13 -50.47 -62.19
C ILE A 156 41.63 -50.54 -60.74
N ASN A 157 42.74 -49.86 -60.45
CA ASN A 157 43.21 -49.70 -59.08
C ASN A 157 42.54 -48.46 -58.50
N ILE A 158 41.82 -48.64 -57.39
CA ILE A 158 41.26 -47.50 -56.68
C ILE A 158 42.40 -46.88 -55.86
N THR A 159 42.60 -45.58 -55.94
CA THR A 159 43.56 -44.86 -55.09
C THR A 159 42.84 -43.99 -54.08
N ASP A 160 43.51 -43.76 -52.95
CA ASP A 160 43.12 -42.73 -51.99
C ASP A 160 43.40 -41.34 -52.60
N ALA A 161 42.65 -40.32 -52.20
CA ALA A 161 42.61 -39.02 -52.86
C ALA A 161 43.56 -37.99 -52.20
N ASN A 162 44.44 -37.30 -52.95
CA ASN A 162 45.18 -36.13 -52.45
C ASN A 162 44.26 -34.92 -52.42
N THR A 163 43.65 -34.67 -51.27
CA THR A 163 42.49 -33.78 -51.18
C THR A 163 42.83 -32.42 -50.62
N HIS A 164 44.03 -32.24 -50.08
CA HIS A 164 44.54 -31.02 -49.48
C HIS A 164 45.80 -30.52 -50.20
N ARG A 165 46.26 -29.33 -49.83
CA ARG A 165 47.41 -28.62 -50.40
C ARG A 165 48.19 -27.96 -49.25
N PRO A 166 49.44 -27.53 -49.43
CA PRO A 166 50.15 -26.83 -48.40
C PRO A 166 49.57 -25.43 -48.37
N VAL A 167 49.07 -25.06 -47.22
CA VAL A 167 48.43 -23.78 -47.01
C VAL A 167 49.30 -23.03 -46.01
N PHE A 168 49.77 -21.85 -46.41
CA PHE A 168 50.30 -20.93 -45.42
C PHE A 168 49.17 -20.57 -44.47
N GLN A 169 49.48 -20.48 -43.19
CA GLN A 169 48.48 -20.12 -42.19
C GLN A 169 47.84 -18.75 -42.48
N SER A 170 48.52 -17.90 -43.26
CA SER A 170 47.99 -16.64 -43.74
C SER A 170 48.47 -16.32 -45.16
N ALA A 171 47.66 -15.55 -45.90
CA ALA A 171 48.01 -15.01 -47.22
C ALA A 171 48.93 -13.77 -47.16
N HIS A 172 49.02 -13.16 -45.98
CA HIS A 172 49.99 -12.12 -45.67
C HIS A 172 50.36 -12.20 -44.19
N TYR A 173 51.62 -11.91 -43.88
CA TYR A 173 52.14 -11.77 -42.53
C TYR A 173 52.50 -10.31 -42.33
N SER A 174 52.25 -9.78 -41.15
CA SER A 174 52.77 -8.48 -40.76
C SER A 174 53.60 -8.64 -39.50
N VAL A 175 54.71 -7.92 -39.46
CA VAL A 175 55.62 -7.91 -38.31
C VAL A 175 56.06 -6.50 -38.04
N SER A 176 56.11 -6.10 -36.78
CA SER A 176 56.61 -4.80 -36.39
C SER A 176 57.96 -4.91 -35.69
N ILE A 177 58.80 -3.91 -35.91
CA ILE A 177 60.14 -3.83 -35.36
C ILE A 177 60.40 -2.39 -34.91
N ASN A 178 60.96 -2.21 -33.72
CA ASN A 178 61.33 -0.87 -33.25
C ASN A 178 62.54 -0.35 -34.02
N GLU A 179 62.62 0.96 -34.22
CA GLU A 179 63.73 1.58 -34.95
C GLU A 179 65.10 1.36 -34.29
N ASP A 180 65.12 1.24 -32.97
CA ASP A 180 66.33 1.02 -32.15
C ASP A 180 66.89 -0.42 -32.21
N ARG A 181 66.36 -1.28 -33.08
CA ARG A 181 66.73 -2.70 -33.15
C ARG A 181 68.08 -2.94 -33.83
N PRO A 182 68.96 -3.77 -33.23
CA PRO A 182 70.29 -4.00 -33.77
C PRO A 182 70.28 -4.91 -35.02
N VAL A 183 71.22 -4.63 -35.92
CA VAL A 183 71.49 -5.39 -37.15
C VAL A 183 71.85 -6.86 -36.87
N GLY A 184 71.35 -7.79 -37.70
CA GLY A 184 71.58 -9.24 -37.58
C GLY A 184 70.48 -9.99 -36.82
N SER A 185 69.47 -9.29 -36.30
CA SER A 185 68.34 -9.89 -35.59
C SER A 185 67.37 -10.62 -36.53
N THR A 186 66.79 -11.73 -36.08
CA THR A 186 65.69 -12.41 -36.79
C THR A 186 64.40 -11.62 -36.64
N VAL A 187 63.75 -11.32 -37.75
CA VAL A 187 62.52 -10.51 -37.81
C VAL A 187 61.30 -11.41 -37.62
N VAL A 188 61.16 -12.47 -38.43
CA VAL A 188 60.03 -13.42 -38.34
C VAL A 188 60.37 -14.76 -38.98
N VAL A 189 59.74 -15.85 -38.54
CA VAL A 189 59.82 -17.18 -39.16
C VAL A 189 58.44 -17.60 -39.63
N ILE A 190 58.31 -18.03 -40.88
CA ILE A 190 57.01 -18.39 -41.49
C ILE A 190 56.97 -19.87 -41.89
N SER A 191 55.77 -20.46 -41.89
CA SER A 191 55.56 -21.86 -42.26
C SER A 191 54.19 -22.14 -42.87
N ALA A 192 54.09 -23.21 -43.67
CA ALA A 192 52.89 -23.75 -44.28
C ALA A 192 52.66 -25.21 -43.82
N THR A 193 51.41 -25.67 -43.88
CA THR A 193 50.99 -27.02 -43.46
C THR A 193 50.11 -27.68 -44.50
N ASP A 194 50.21 -29.00 -44.63
CA ASP A 194 49.40 -29.81 -45.53
C ASP A 194 48.79 -30.98 -44.73
N ASP A 195 47.47 -31.17 -44.88
CA ASP A 195 46.66 -32.09 -44.06
C ASP A 195 46.60 -33.51 -44.63
N ASP A 196 47.17 -33.73 -45.82
CA ASP A 196 47.37 -35.08 -46.32
C ASP A 196 48.46 -35.81 -45.50
N VAL A 197 48.66 -37.11 -45.73
CA VAL A 197 49.59 -37.90 -44.91
C VAL A 197 50.71 -38.48 -45.78
N GLY A 198 51.93 -38.49 -45.24
CA GLY A 198 53.11 -38.99 -45.93
C GLY A 198 53.67 -37.98 -46.91
N GLU A 199 54.13 -38.42 -48.08
CA GLU A 199 54.77 -37.54 -49.08
C GLU A 199 53.82 -36.49 -49.67
N ASN A 200 52.51 -36.70 -49.58
CA ASN A 200 51.54 -35.71 -49.98
C ASN A 200 51.56 -34.44 -49.12
N ALA A 201 52.23 -34.44 -47.96
CA ALA A 201 52.22 -33.33 -47.00
C ALA A 201 53.60 -32.69 -46.64
N ARG A 202 54.65 -32.88 -47.46
CA ARG A 202 56.02 -32.36 -47.19
C ARG A 202 56.37 -31.07 -47.97
N ILE A 203 56.98 -30.03 -47.33
CA ILE A 203 57.03 -28.62 -47.81
C ILE A 203 58.44 -27.95 -47.88
N THR A 204 58.69 -26.94 -48.75
CA THR A 204 59.95 -26.12 -48.88
C THR A 204 59.71 -24.62 -49.27
N TYR A 205 60.54 -23.62 -48.81
CA TYR A 205 60.30 -22.14 -48.89
C TYR A 205 61.30 -21.29 -49.73
N TYR A 206 60.86 -20.13 -50.28
CA TYR A 206 61.69 -19.19 -51.09
C TYR A 206 61.23 -17.71 -51.03
N LEU A 207 62.16 -16.72 -51.00
CA LEU A 207 61.88 -15.27 -51.12
C LEU A 207 62.07 -14.79 -52.57
N GLU A 208 61.08 -14.08 -53.13
CA GLU A 208 61.10 -13.68 -54.55
C GLU A 208 61.95 -12.41 -54.85
N ASP A 209 61.94 -11.39 -53.98
CA ASP A 209 62.57 -10.07 -54.21
C ASP A 209 63.88 -9.83 -53.42
N ASN A 210 64.82 -9.03 -53.96
CA ASN A 210 66.11 -8.70 -53.32
C ASN A 210 66.09 -7.36 -52.55
N VAL A 211 65.65 -7.36 -51.29
CA VAL A 211 65.60 -6.18 -50.40
C VAL A 211 66.81 -6.18 -49.46
N PRO A 212 67.69 -5.14 -49.47
CA PRO A 212 69.00 -5.22 -48.81
C PRO A 212 68.93 -5.28 -47.28
N GLN A 213 67.83 -4.82 -46.69
CA GLN A 213 67.59 -4.91 -45.25
C GLN A 213 67.22 -6.34 -44.78
N PHE A 214 66.84 -7.29 -45.65
CA PHE A 214 66.24 -8.60 -45.24
C PHE A 214 66.70 -9.84 -46.06
N ARG A 215 66.59 -11.08 -45.50
CA ARG A 215 66.93 -12.39 -46.14
C ARG A 215 66.15 -13.60 -45.55
N ILE A 216 65.80 -14.67 -46.30
CA ILE A 216 65.11 -15.93 -45.82
C ILE A 216 65.93 -17.25 -45.87
N ASP A 217 65.64 -18.20 -44.98
CA ASP A 217 66.10 -19.62 -44.99
C ASP A 217 65.08 -20.60 -45.65
N PRO A 218 65.50 -21.52 -46.56
CA PRO A 218 64.58 -22.34 -47.37
C PRO A 218 63.97 -23.56 -46.67
N ASP A 219 64.61 -24.09 -45.62
CA ASP A 219 64.11 -25.25 -44.88
C ASP A 219 63.30 -24.80 -43.66
N SER A 220 63.74 -23.71 -43.01
CA SER A 220 63.11 -23.21 -41.78
C SER A 220 62.15 -22.04 -41.98
N GLY A 221 62.23 -21.31 -43.10
CA GLY A 221 61.39 -20.14 -43.38
C GLY A 221 61.71 -18.88 -42.56
N ALA A 222 62.92 -18.72 -42.02
CA ALA A 222 63.30 -17.60 -41.12
C ALA A 222 63.86 -16.36 -41.86
N ILE A 223 63.36 -15.15 -41.54
CA ILE A 223 63.74 -13.85 -42.13
C ILE A 223 64.60 -13.01 -41.16
N THR A 224 65.73 -12.42 -41.59
CA THR A 224 66.69 -11.68 -40.72
C THR A 224 67.09 -10.28 -41.22
N LEU A 225 67.34 -9.31 -40.32
CA LEU A 225 67.70 -7.88 -40.57
C LEU A 225 69.19 -7.66 -40.88
N GLN A 226 69.51 -6.72 -41.80
CA GLN A 226 70.87 -6.41 -42.26
C GLN A 226 71.31 -4.92 -42.12
N ALA A 227 70.44 -3.97 -41.76
CA ALA A 227 70.76 -2.52 -41.56
C ALA A 227 69.82 -1.83 -40.52
N GLU A 228 70.21 -0.65 -39.98
CA GLU A 228 69.45 0.17 -38.98
C GLU A 228 68.21 0.86 -39.56
N LEU A 229 67.27 1.28 -38.70
CA LEU A 229 65.96 1.87 -39.03
C LEU A 229 65.75 3.22 -38.30
N ASP A 230 64.94 4.12 -38.86
CA ASP A 230 64.58 5.45 -38.32
C ASP A 230 63.10 5.74 -38.65
N TYR A 231 62.29 6.02 -37.63
CA TYR A 231 60.84 6.18 -37.73
C TYR A 231 60.43 7.55 -38.28
N GLU A 232 61.10 8.64 -37.87
CA GLU A 232 60.86 10.00 -38.37
C GLU A 232 61.11 10.11 -39.88
N ASP A 233 61.93 9.19 -40.42
CA ASP A 233 62.27 9.10 -41.85
C ASP A 233 61.42 8.09 -42.66
N GLN A 234 61.30 6.81 -42.26
CA GLN A 234 60.51 5.80 -43.03
C GLN A 234 59.86 4.69 -42.18
N VAL A 235 58.55 4.50 -42.37
CA VAL A 235 57.71 3.70 -41.46
C VAL A 235 57.37 2.24 -41.87
N THR A 236 57.55 1.77 -43.13
CA THR A 236 57.18 0.39 -43.56
C THR A 236 57.96 -0.23 -44.75
N TYR A 237 57.96 -1.58 -44.88
CA TYR A 237 58.54 -2.43 -45.97
C TYR A 237 57.63 -3.65 -46.34
N THR A 238 57.75 -4.27 -47.52
CA THR A 238 56.95 -5.47 -47.93
C THR A 238 57.76 -6.51 -48.75
N LEU A 239 57.61 -7.81 -48.45
CA LEU A 239 58.36 -8.96 -49.00
C LEU A 239 57.41 -10.08 -49.52
N ALA A 240 57.80 -10.93 -50.50
CA ALA A 240 56.94 -12.01 -51.06
C ALA A 240 57.59 -13.42 -50.99
N ILE A 241 56.85 -14.44 -50.50
CA ILE A 241 57.39 -15.77 -50.12
C ILE A 241 56.48 -16.96 -50.54
N THR A 242 57.05 -18.05 -51.07
CA THR A 242 56.31 -19.22 -51.62
C THR A 242 56.65 -20.56 -50.96
N ALA A 243 55.65 -21.46 -50.77
CA ALA A 243 55.77 -22.85 -50.27
C ALA A 243 55.08 -23.90 -51.16
N LYS A 244 55.65 -25.12 -51.28
CA LYS A 244 55.17 -26.17 -52.21
C LYS A 244 55.21 -27.60 -51.62
N ASP A 245 54.21 -28.45 -51.92
CA ASP A 245 54.11 -29.86 -51.48
C ASP A 245 54.74 -30.86 -52.46
N ASN A 246 54.77 -32.13 -52.05
CA ASN A 246 55.29 -33.24 -52.84
C ASN A 246 54.23 -34.25 -53.36
N GLY A 247 52.92 -33.96 -53.29
CA GLY A 247 51.84 -34.89 -53.69
C GLY A 247 51.62 -35.06 -55.21
N ILE A 248 50.71 -35.96 -55.66
CA ILE A 248 50.39 -36.11 -57.10
C ILE A 248 48.87 -35.94 -57.35
N PRO A 249 48.44 -34.84 -58.01
CA PRO A 249 49.24 -33.70 -58.48
C PRO A 249 49.74 -32.79 -57.34
N GLN A 250 50.94 -32.20 -57.49
CA GLN A 250 51.56 -31.28 -56.51
C GLN A 250 50.80 -29.95 -56.43
N LYS A 251 50.69 -29.41 -55.22
CA LYS A 251 50.04 -28.12 -54.98
C LYS A 251 50.96 -27.19 -54.17
N ALA A 252 50.71 -25.88 -54.29
CA ALA A 252 51.58 -24.82 -53.78
C ALA A 252 50.77 -23.58 -53.38
N ASP A 253 51.39 -22.73 -52.57
CA ASP A 253 50.80 -21.48 -52.07
C ASP A 253 51.88 -20.38 -51.89
N THR A 254 51.48 -19.10 -51.94
CA THR A 254 52.38 -17.92 -51.82
C THR A 254 51.77 -16.89 -50.87
N THR A 255 52.60 -16.21 -50.08
CA THR A 255 52.22 -15.19 -49.09
C THR A 255 53.13 -13.96 -49.13
N TYR A 256 52.64 -12.81 -48.66
CA TYR A 256 53.45 -11.58 -48.48
C TYR A 256 53.83 -11.35 -47.01
N VAL A 257 54.89 -10.58 -46.74
CA VAL A 257 55.32 -10.18 -45.39
C VAL A 257 55.56 -8.68 -45.35
N GLU A 258 54.71 -7.94 -44.62
CA GLU A 258 54.85 -6.50 -44.39
C GLU A 258 55.58 -6.24 -43.07
N ILE A 259 56.59 -5.37 -43.08
CA ILE A 259 57.41 -5.02 -41.92
C ILE A 259 57.14 -3.55 -41.56
N MET A 260 56.63 -3.29 -40.37
CA MET A 260 56.29 -1.96 -39.86
C MET A 260 57.33 -1.49 -38.84
N VAL A 261 57.83 -0.26 -38.97
CA VAL A 261 58.78 0.33 -38.02
C VAL A 261 58.00 1.05 -36.90
N ASN A 262 58.39 0.87 -35.64
CA ASN A 262 57.77 1.54 -34.49
C ASN A 262 58.67 2.66 -33.92
N ASP A 263 58.05 3.80 -33.60
CA ASP A 263 58.58 5.03 -32.98
C ASP A 263 59.06 4.87 -31.52
N VAL A 264 60.13 5.58 -31.13
CA VAL A 264 60.71 5.62 -29.77
C VAL A 264 60.81 7.07 -29.24
N ASN A 265 60.46 7.31 -27.97
CA ASN A 265 60.35 8.65 -27.38
C ASN A 265 61.70 9.34 -27.07
N ASP A 266 62.17 10.20 -27.95
CA ASP A 266 63.45 10.92 -27.81
C ASP A 266 63.35 12.47 -27.81
N ASN A 267 62.15 13.08 -27.87
CA ASN A 267 61.88 14.53 -27.74
C ASN A 267 61.02 14.90 -26.49
N ALA A 268 60.95 16.21 -26.08
CA ALA A 268 60.31 16.68 -24.82
C ALA A 268 59.38 17.92 -24.96
N PRO A 269 58.36 18.14 -24.07
CA PRO A 269 57.35 19.21 -24.24
C PRO A 269 57.76 20.65 -23.86
N GLN A 270 57.23 21.68 -24.55
CA GLN A 270 57.56 23.11 -24.32
C GLN A 270 56.35 24.08 -24.26
N PHE A 271 56.23 24.92 -23.20
CA PHE A 271 55.14 25.92 -23.00
C PHE A 271 55.22 27.19 -23.87
N VAL A 272 54.06 27.81 -24.13
CA VAL A 272 53.90 29.03 -24.96
C VAL A 272 54.22 30.34 -24.20
N SER A 273 53.93 30.46 -22.90
CA SER A 273 54.17 31.67 -22.07
C SER A 273 54.83 31.32 -20.72
N PRO A 274 55.67 32.20 -20.15
CA PRO A 274 56.35 31.94 -18.87
C PRO A 274 55.52 32.19 -17.60
N HIS A 275 54.41 32.94 -17.64
CA HIS A 275 53.51 33.16 -16.48
C HIS A 275 52.05 33.46 -16.90
N TYR A 276 51.07 33.17 -16.03
CA TYR A 276 49.63 33.36 -16.26
C TYR A 276 48.90 33.99 -15.03
N GLN A 277 47.87 34.83 -15.24
CA GLN A 277 47.08 35.48 -14.18
C GLN A 277 45.56 35.37 -14.45
N GLY A 278 44.75 35.17 -13.40
CA GLY A 278 43.28 35.07 -13.48
C GLY A 278 42.54 35.74 -12.30
N ILE A 279 41.27 36.06 -12.52
CA ILE A 279 40.36 36.64 -11.52
C ILE A 279 39.06 35.85 -11.56
N ILE A 280 38.50 35.51 -10.41
CA ILE A 280 37.27 34.73 -10.29
C ILE A 280 36.47 35.22 -9.08
N SER A 281 35.14 35.20 -9.17
CA SER A 281 34.26 35.51 -8.04
C SER A 281 34.14 34.31 -7.11
N GLU A 282 33.95 34.52 -5.81
CA GLU A 282 33.79 33.39 -4.87
C GLU A 282 32.49 32.61 -5.07
N ASP A 283 31.42 33.30 -5.52
CA ASP A 283 30.14 32.70 -5.89
C ASP A 283 30.19 31.91 -7.21
N ALA A 284 31.33 31.88 -7.88
CA ALA A 284 31.51 31.13 -9.11
C ALA A 284 31.24 29.63 -8.86
N PRO A 285 30.33 29.00 -9.63
CA PRO A 285 30.01 27.59 -9.43
C PRO A 285 31.24 26.70 -9.67
N PRO A 286 31.31 25.51 -9.06
CA PRO A 286 32.31 24.52 -9.41
C PRO A 286 32.37 24.28 -10.92
N PHE A 287 33.58 24.02 -11.43
CA PHE A 287 33.92 23.87 -12.84
C PHE A 287 33.87 25.15 -13.68
N THR A 288 33.90 26.32 -13.04
CA THR A 288 34.04 27.60 -13.76
C THR A 288 35.47 27.73 -14.30
N SER A 289 35.59 28.08 -15.57
CA SER A 289 36.90 28.23 -16.22
C SER A 289 37.52 29.58 -15.87
N VAL A 290 38.74 29.56 -15.34
CA VAL A 290 39.46 30.75 -14.87
C VAL A 290 40.41 31.27 -15.94
N LEU A 291 41.30 30.40 -16.44
CA LEU A 291 42.27 30.71 -17.50
C LEU A 291 42.78 29.42 -18.21
N GLN A 292 43.55 29.53 -19.30
CA GLN A 292 44.07 28.39 -20.08
C GLN A 292 45.58 28.49 -20.38
N ILE A 293 46.32 27.37 -20.29
CA ILE A 293 47.76 27.24 -20.59
C ILE A 293 48.03 26.26 -21.77
N SER A 294 49.20 26.31 -22.43
CA SER A 294 49.49 25.48 -23.65
C SER A 294 50.99 25.19 -23.92
N ALA A 295 51.33 24.01 -24.48
CA ALA A 295 52.66 23.44 -24.80
C ALA A 295 52.69 22.43 -26.00
N THR A 296 53.88 22.12 -26.61
CA THR A 296 54.06 21.23 -27.81
C THR A 296 55.27 20.26 -27.76
N ASP A 297 55.22 19.10 -28.48
CA ASP A 297 56.25 18.03 -28.60
C ASP A 297 56.37 17.45 -30.05
N ARG A 298 57.49 16.82 -30.44
CA ARG A 298 57.86 16.39 -31.81
C ARG A 298 57.68 14.91 -32.14
N ASP A 299 57.70 14.02 -31.17
CA ASP A 299 57.59 12.57 -31.43
C ASP A 299 56.20 12.18 -31.94
N ALA A 300 56.04 10.96 -32.48
CA ALA A 300 54.75 10.52 -32.98
C ALA A 300 53.83 9.97 -31.86
N HIS A 301 52.53 9.98 -32.13
CA HIS A 301 51.51 9.33 -31.29
C HIS A 301 51.56 9.70 -29.80
N THR A 302 51.83 8.74 -28.92
CA THR A 302 51.88 8.95 -27.46
C THR A 302 53.13 9.69 -27.03
N ASN A 303 54.23 9.49 -27.75
CA ASN A 303 55.51 10.10 -27.44
C ASN A 303 55.41 11.63 -27.62
N GLY A 304 54.73 12.12 -28.67
CA GLY A 304 54.48 13.56 -28.84
C GLY A 304 53.23 14.13 -28.15
N ARG A 305 52.50 13.34 -27.34
CA ARG A 305 51.21 13.77 -26.77
C ARG A 305 51.36 14.42 -25.41
N VAL A 306 51.30 15.75 -25.41
CA VAL A 306 51.40 16.58 -24.20
C VAL A 306 50.16 16.50 -23.32
N GLN A 307 50.38 16.43 -22.01
CA GLN A 307 49.37 16.58 -20.96
C GLN A 307 49.77 17.63 -19.93
N TYR A 308 48.77 18.33 -19.39
CA TYR A 308 48.97 19.30 -18.32
C TYR A 308 48.60 18.72 -16.95
N THR A 309 49.37 19.06 -15.92
CA THR A 309 49.10 18.66 -14.54
C THR A 309 49.65 19.69 -13.57
N PHE A 310 49.13 19.75 -12.35
CA PHE A 310 49.73 20.55 -11.28
C PHE A 310 50.86 19.80 -10.58
N GLN A 311 51.73 20.53 -9.88
CA GLN A 311 52.89 19.96 -9.18
C GLN A 311 52.55 18.75 -8.28
N ASN A 312 51.41 18.79 -7.61
CA ASN A 312 50.94 17.76 -6.68
C ASN A 312 49.64 17.07 -7.15
N GLY A 313 49.30 17.15 -8.44
CA GLY A 313 48.07 16.61 -9.02
C GLY A 313 46.86 17.54 -8.89
N GLU A 314 46.65 18.11 -7.70
CA GLU A 314 45.75 19.24 -7.44
C GLU A 314 46.56 20.36 -6.75
N ASP A 315 46.20 21.62 -7.01
CA ASP A 315 46.90 22.79 -6.46
C ASP A 315 45.90 23.73 -5.78
N GLY A 316 46.36 24.46 -4.76
CA GLY A 316 45.48 25.19 -3.85
C GLY A 316 44.57 24.26 -3.03
N ASP A 317 45.12 23.19 -2.43
CA ASP A 317 44.42 22.23 -1.55
C ASP A 317 43.21 21.47 -2.18
N GLY A 318 43.12 21.48 -3.51
CA GLY A 318 42.04 20.82 -4.26
C GLY A 318 40.98 21.77 -4.82
N ASP A 319 41.20 23.09 -4.74
CA ASP A 319 40.24 24.10 -5.21
C ASP A 319 40.32 24.36 -6.71
N PHE A 320 41.48 24.07 -7.32
CA PHE A 320 41.68 24.18 -8.76
C PHE A 320 42.08 22.85 -9.38
N THR A 321 41.52 22.58 -10.56
CA THR A 321 41.91 21.47 -11.43
C THR A 321 42.34 22.01 -12.78
N ILE A 322 43.30 21.32 -13.39
CA ILE A 322 43.74 21.60 -14.75
C ILE A 322 43.29 20.46 -15.66
N GLU A 323 42.56 20.81 -16.71
CA GLU A 323 42.11 19.83 -17.68
C GLU A 323 43.33 19.29 -18.46
N PRO A 324 43.63 17.96 -18.36
CA PRO A 324 44.93 17.44 -18.80
C PRO A 324 45.22 17.57 -20.29
N THR A 325 44.23 17.84 -21.14
CA THR A 325 44.41 17.93 -22.59
C THR A 325 44.29 19.35 -23.13
N SER A 326 43.47 20.20 -22.50
CA SER A 326 43.22 21.57 -22.99
C SER A 326 44.06 22.61 -22.26
N GLY A 327 44.55 22.30 -21.06
CA GLY A 327 45.24 23.25 -20.18
C GLY A 327 44.31 24.28 -19.53
N ILE A 328 42.99 24.09 -19.59
CA ILE A 328 42.02 24.97 -18.92
C ILE A 328 42.04 24.70 -17.42
N ILE A 329 42.26 25.74 -16.63
CA ILE A 329 42.16 25.71 -15.18
C ILE A 329 40.74 26.06 -14.77
N ARG A 330 40.14 25.18 -13.97
CA ARG A 330 38.78 25.33 -13.47
C ARG A 330 38.74 25.24 -11.95
N THR A 331 37.76 25.90 -11.37
CA THR A 331 37.40 25.67 -9.97
C THR A 331 36.87 24.25 -9.81
N VAL A 332 37.20 23.57 -8.72
CA VAL A 332 36.69 22.23 -8.38
C VAL A 332 35.61 22.32 -7.33
N ARG A 333 35.77 23.31 -6.44
CA ARG A 333 34.87 23.60 -5.32
C ARG A 333 34.46 25.06 -5.39
N ARG A 334 33.51 25.41 -4.53
CA ARG A 334 33.20 26.82 -4.28
C ARG A 334 34.40 27.45 -3.60
N LEU A 335 34.74 28.64 -4.03
CA LEU A 335 35.80 29.42 -3.43
C LEU A 335 35.18 30.25 -2.31
N ASP A 336 36.00 30.66 -1.37
CA ASP A 336 35.62 31.43 -0.19
C ASP A 336 36.76 32.45 0.01
N ARG A 337 36.44 33.72 -0.22
CA ARG A 337 37.39 34.83 -0.17
C ARG A 337 37.78 35.12 1.27
N GLU A 338 36.84 35.05 2.22
CA GLU A 338 37.07 35.26 3.65
C GLU A 338 38.13 34.29 4.20
N ASN A 339 38.19 33.08 3.62
CA ASN A 339 39.23 32.11 3.93
C ASN A 339 40.53 32.34 3.15
N VAL A 340 40.48 32.38 1.80
CA VAL A 340 41.66 32.55 0.94
C VAL A 340 41.40 33.53 -0.22
N PRO A 341 41.91 34.77 -0.14
CA PRO A 341 41.62 35.80 -1.14
C PRO A 341 42.48 35.70 -2.41
N VAL A 342 43.63 35.01 -2.38
CA VAL A 342 44.57 34.88 -3.50
C VAL A 342 45.27 33.52 -3.49
N TYR A 343 45.36 32.88 -4.67
CA TYR A 343 46.03 31.60 -4.89
C TYR A 343 47.26 31.75 -5.81
N GLU A 344 48.36 31.08 -5.47
CA GLU A 344 49.57 30.96 -6.30
C GLU A 344 49.78 29.48 -6.67
N LEU A 345 49.76 29.14 -7.96
CA LEU A 345 49.73 27.77 -8.49
C LEU A 345 50.92 27.49 -9.43
N THR A 346 51.34 26.22 -9.55
CA THR A 346 52.43 25.75 -10.44
C THR A 346 52.03 24.51 -11.25
N ALA A 347 52.04 24.62 -12.59
CA ALA A 347 51.65 23.57 -13.53
C ALA A 347 52.83 23.00 -14.34
N TYR A 348 52.67 21.80 -14.90
CA TYR A 348 53.63 21.06 -15.72
C TYR A 348 53.01 20.58 -17.04
N ALA A 349 53.78 20.57 -18.12
CA ALA A 349 53.49 19.87 -19.37
C ALA A 349 54.32 18.58 -19.43
N VAL A 350 53.70 17.44 -19.71
CA VAL A 350 54.29 16.10 -19.65
C VAL A 350 53.93 15.33 -20.92
N ASP A 351 54.88 14.73 -21.63
CA ASP A 351 54.58 13.82 -22.73
C ASP A 351 54.03 12.48 -22.20
N ARG A 352 53.64 11.56 -23.10
CA ARG A 352 53.25 10.20 -22.72
C ARG A 352 54.25 9.15 -23.20
N GLY A 353 55.50 9.56 -23.38
CA GLY A 353 56.61 8.68 -23.66
C GLY A 353 57.00 7.79 -22.48
N ILE A 354 57.82 6.76 -22.74
CA ILE A 354 58.38 5.91 -21.69
C ILE A 354 59.91 5.84 -21.92
N PRO A 355 60.74 6.50 -21.09
CA PRO A 355 60.37 7.33 -19.93
C PRO A 355 59.76 8.70 -20.31
N PRO A 356 58.80 9.24 -19.51
CA PRO A 356 58.14 10.50 -19.84
C PRO A 356 59.00 11.73 -19.54
N GLN A 357 58.93 12.77 -20.36
CA GLN A 357 59.62 14.06 -20.16
C GLN A 357 58.64 15.17 -19.74
N ARG A 358 59.10 16.15 -18.92
CA ARG A 358 58.23 17.22 -18.34
C ARG A 358 58.88 18.60 -18.17
N THR A 359 58.08 19.68 -18.24
CA THR A 359 58.48 21.10 -18.05
C THR A 359 57.49 21.91 -17.17
N PRO A 360 57.90 22.88 -16.30
CA PRO A 360 57.01 23.65 -15.37
C PRO A 360 56.62 25.12 -15.77
N VAL A 361 55.56 25.70 -15.15
CA VAL A 361 55.08 27.11 -15.29
C VAL A 361 54.32 27.67 -14.05
N HIS A 362 54.36 28.99 -13.76
CA HIS A 362 53.71 29.66 -12.61
C HIS A 362 52.41 30.44 -12.95
N ILE A 363 51.44 30.46 -12.02
CA ILE A 363 50.07 30.99 -12.21
C ILE A 363 49.55 31.69 -10.93
N GLN A 364 48.84 32.81 -11.05
CA GLN A 364 48.21 33.53 -9.91
C GLN A 364 46.71 33.77 -10.12
N VAL A 365 45.87 33.53 -9.11
CA VAL A 365 44.40 33.72 -9.15
C VAL A 365 43.90 34.57 -7.99
N THR A 366 43.16 35.65 -8.26
CA THR A 366 42.56 36.54 -7.23
C THR A 366 41.04 36.33 -7.11
N ILE A 367 40.52 36.28 -5.88
CA ILE A 367 39.09 36.06 -5.59
C ILE A 367 38.37 37.40 -5.34
N GLN A 368 37.15 37.57 -5.88
CA GLN A 368 36.31 38.76 -5.65
C GLN A 368 35.23 38.49 -4.57
N ASP A 369 35.03 39.49 -3.70
CA ASP A 369 34.04 39.52 -2.61
C ASP A 369 32.59 39.58 -3.10
N VAL A 370 31.74 38.76 -2.49
CA VAL A 370 30.29 38.71 -2.64
C VAL A 370 29.69 38.76 -1.24
N ASN A 371 28.60 39.52 -1.05
CA ASN A 371 27.89 39.58 0.22
C ASN A 371 27.17 38.26 0.51
N ASP A 372 27.90 37.28 1.04
CA ASP A 372 27.41 35.93 1.34
C ASP A 372 27.47 35.57 2.84
N ASN A 373 28.08 36.42 3.67
CA ASN A 373 28.02 36.29 5.12
C ASN A 373 27.05 37.31 5.74
N ALA A 374 26.06 36.80 6.47
CA ALA A 374 25.22 37.68 7.29
C ALA A 374 26.01 38.17 8.52
N PRO A 375 25.67 39.33 9.11
CA PRO A 375 26.30 39.79 10.34
C PRO A 375 26.12 38.72 11.42
N VAL A 376 27.12 38.36 12.18
CA VAL A 376 27.04 37.31 13.20
C VAL A 376 27.03 37.93 14.59
N PHE A 377 26.01 37.64 15.38
CA PHE A 377 26.04 37.91 16.81
C PHE A 377 26.98 36.92 17.51
N PRO A 378 27.76 37.34 18.53
CA PRO A 378 28.66 36.45 19.28
C PRO A 378 27.92 35.33 20.04
N ALA A 379 26.61 35.45 20.22
CA ALA A 379 25.75 34.45 20.82
C ALA A 379 24.37 34.45 20.12
N GLU A 380 23.74 33.27 20.01
CA GLU A 380 22.35 33.13 19.52
C GLU A 380 21.33 33.67 20.54
N GLU A 381 21.69 33.61 21.82
CA GLU A 381 20.90 34.07 22.95
C GLU A 381 21.74 34.98 23.86
N PHE A 382 21.21 36.16 24.18
CA PHE A 382 21.79 37.09 25.15
C PHE A 382 20.97 37.10 26.42
N GLU A 383 21.61 37.02 27.58
CA GLU A 383 20.96 37.16 28.88
C GLU A 383 21.30 38.51 29.51
N VAL A 384 20.27 39.32 29.76
CA VAL A 384 20.37 40.64 30.37
C VAL A 384 19.62 40.62 31.69
N LEU A 385 20.31 40.91 32.80
CA LEU A 385 19.70 40.96 34.12
C LEU A 385 19.35 42.40 34.50
N VAL A 386 18.06 42.68 34.72
CA VAL A 386 17.56 44.00 35.10
C VAL A 386 16.80 43.86 36.42
N LYS A 387 17.02 44.75 37.39
CA LYS A 387 16.18 44.74 38.59
C LYS A 387 14.78 45.23 38.22
N GLU A 388 13.73 44.66 38.78
CA GLU A 388 12.43 45.31 38.65
C GLU A 388 12.43 46.67 39.38
N ASN A 389 11.44 47.51 39.07
CA ASN A 389 11.37 48.90 39.56
C ASN A 389 12.60 49.76 39.15
N SER A 390 13.28 49.37 38.07
CA SER A 390 14.40 50.13 37.49
C SER A 390 13.94 51.44 36.86
N ILE A 391 14.78 52.48 36.94
CA ILE A 391 14.44 53.81 36.43
C ILE A 391 14.12 53.75 34.93
N VAL A 392 12.92 54.20 34.56
CA VAL A 392 12.45 54.32 33.18
C VAL A 392 13.38 55.22 32.35
N GLY A 393 13.74 54.77 31.15
CA GLY A 393 14.64 55.46 30.22
C GLY A 393 16.13 55.15 30.39
N SER A 394 16.49 54.24 31.30
CA SER A 394 17.87 53.77 31.46
C SER A 394 18.26 52.73 30.38
N VAL A 395 19.56 52.67 30.07
CA VAL A 395 20.13 51.63 29.20
C VAL A 395 20.16 50.31 29.98
N VAL A 396 19.52 49.29 29.43
CA VAL A 396 19.44 47.95 30.02
C VAL A 396 20.52 47.01 29.48
N ALA A 397 20.94 47.16 28.22
CA ALA A 397 21.99 46.37 27.58
C ALA A 397 22.56 47.03 26.32
N GLN A 398 23.66 46.48 25.80
CA GLN A 398 24.20 46.81 24.48
C GLN A 398 24.45 45.51 23.70
N ILE A 399 23.85 45.37 22.52
CA ILE A 399 23.90 44.15 21.69
C ILE A 399 24.61 44.46 20.36
N THR A 400 25.65 43.70 20.00
CA THR A 400 26.48 43.96 18.82
C THR A 400 26.73 42.69 18.00
N ALA A 401 26.93 42.83 16.69
CA ALA A 401 27.22 41.78 15.70
C ALA A 401 28.47 42.16 14.87
N ILE A 402 29.07 41.18 14.19
CA ILE A 402 30.27 41.33 13.35
C ILE A 402 30.01 40.71 11.99
N ASP A 403 30.36 41.38 10.90
CA ASP A 403 30.19 40.89 9.53
C ASP A 403 31.58 40.74 8.86
N PRO A 404 31.94 39.54 8.35
CA PRO A 404 33.27 39.26 7.80
C PRO A 404 33.48 39.73 6.34
N ASP A 405 32.42 40.18 5.64
CA ASP A 405 32.52 40.64 4.25
C ASP A 405 33.31 41.96 4.12
N GLU A 406 33.61 42.41 2.90
CA GLU A 406 34.39 43.63 2.67
C GLU A 406 33.55 44.88 2.36
N GLY A 407 33.92 46.02 2.95
CA GLY A 407 33.38 47.33 2.59
C GLY A 407 31.89 47.51 2.95
N PRO A 408 31.01 47.94 2.01
CA PRO A 408 29.59 48.13 2.29
C PRO A 408 28.85 46.83 2.63
N ASN A 409 29.42 45.67 2.27
CA ASN A 409 28.87 44.35 2.60
C ASN A 409 28.98 44.05 4.10
N ALA A 410 29.90 44.69 4.84
CA ALA A 410 30.04 44.52 6.29
C ALA A 410 29.46 45.65 7.16
N GLN A 411 28.63 46.55 6.61
CA GLN A 411 28.01 47.62 7.38
C GLN A 411 26.71 47.17 8.07
N ILE A 412 26.68 47.18 9.41
CA ILE A 412 25.59 46.61 10.22
C ILE A 412 24.62 47.69 10.73
N MET A 413 23.31 47.43 10.60
CA MET A 413 22.22 48.18 11.24
C MET A 413 21.41 47.28 12.18
N TYR A 414 21.05 47.79 13.36
CA TYR A 414 20.31 47.05 14.38
C TYR A 414 18.85 47.48 14.45
N GLN A 415 17.94 46.52 14.63
CA GLN A 415 16.51 46.80 14.90
C GLN A 415 15.86 45.70 15.73
N ILE A 416 14.81 46.03 16.50
CA ILE A 416 14.00 45.03 17.19
C ILE A 416 12.90 44.58 16.24
N VAL A 417 12.85 43.29 15.91
CA VAL A 417 11.92 42.75 14.90
C VAL A 417 10.74 42.00 15.50
N GLU A 418 10.90 41.39 16.67
CA GLU A 418 9.84 40.59 17.32
C GLU A 418 9.92 40.71 18.86
N GLY A 419 8.84 40.35 19.55
CA GLY A 419 8.78 40.25 21.02
C GLY A 419 8.55 41.57 21.77
N ASN A 420 8.64 42.72 21.10
CA ASN A 420 8.55 44.05 21.72
C ASN A 420 7.16 44.70 21.57
N ILE A 421 6.11 44.05 22.07
CA ILE A 421 4.73 44.59 22.06
C ILE A 421 4.32 44.86 23.52
N PRO A 422 3.87 46.08 23.89
CA PRO A 422 3.54 47.25 23.07
C PRO A 422 4.65 48.33 23.03
N GLU A 423 5.86 48.00 22.55
CA GLU A 423 7.04 48.91 22.52
C GLU A 423 7.58 49.27 23.92
N ILE A 424 8.03 48.23 24.63
CA ILE A 424 8.60 48.33 25.99
C ILE A 424 10.08 48.73 25.93
N PHE A 425 10.78 48.30 24.88
CA PHE A 425 12.21 48.57 24.69
C PHE A 425 12.47 49.37 23.40
N GLN A 426 13.50 50.19 23.41
CA GLN A 426 13.99 50.88 22.22
C GLN A 426 15.45 50.50 21.97
N MET A 427 15.82 50.25 20.72
CA MET A 427 17.20 49.96 20.33
C MET A 427 17.77 51.02 19.40
N ASP A 428 19.00 51.46 19.64
CA ASP A 428 19.73 52.35 18.74
C ASP A 428 20.21 51.60 17.49
N ILE A 429 19.99 52.22 16.31
CA ILE A 429 20.20 51.60 15.01
C ILE A 429 21.67 51.40 14.62
N PHE A 430 22.61 52.10 15.27
CA PHE A 430 24.04 52.03 14.97
C PHE A 430 24.88 51.48 16.14
N SER A 431 24.51 51.77 17.39
CA SER A 431 25.25 51.35 18.58
C SER A 431 24.75 50.05 19.21
N GLY A 432 23.51 49.64 18.90
CA GLY A 432 22.87 48.46 19.49
C GLY A 432 22.51 48.62 20.97
N GLU A 433 22.48 49.85 21.51
CA GLU A 433 22.04 50.12 22.88
C GLU A 433 20.53 49.89 23.03
N LEU A 434 20.14 49.14 24.06
CA LEU A 434 18.76 48.80 24.39
C LEU A 434 18.32 49.57 25.64
N THR A 435 17.22 50.30 25.57
CA THR A 435 16.66 51.11 26.66
C THR A 435 15.25 50.66 27.03
N ALA A 436 14.89 50.73 28.32
CA ALA A 436 13.54 50.43 28.79
C ALA A 436 12.67 51.70 28.82
N LEU A 437 11.49 51.66 28.20
CA LEU A 437 10.58 52.80 28.04
C LEU A 437 9.47 52.85 29.10
N ILE A 438 9.27 51.76 29.85
CA ILE A 438 8.30 51.66 30.93
C ILE A 438 8.97 51.05 32.18
N ASP A 439 8.24 51.09 33.29
CA ASP A 439 8.62 50.38 34.50
C ASP A 439 8.49 48.86 34.28
N LEU A 440 9.45 48.10 34.79
CA LEU A 440 9.56 46.66 34.59
C LEU A 440 9.24 45.97 35.92
N ASP A 441 8.27 45.05 35.89
CA ASP A 441 7.64 44.40 37.05
C ASP A 441 7.74 42.88 36.91
N TYR A 442 8.39 42.20 37.86
CA TYR A 442 8.72 40.78 37.82
C TYR A 442 7.46 39.92 37.88
N GLU A 443 6.46 40.28 38.69
CA GLU A 443 5.25 39.49 38.88
C GLU A 443 4.35 39.53 37.64
N THR A 444 4.34 40.66 36.93
CA THR A 444 3.64 40.77 35.65
C THR A 444 4.36 39.97 34.58
N LYS A 445 5.69 40.12 34.47
CA LYS A 445 6.47 39.44 33.45
C LYS A 445 7.95 39.31 33.87
N PRO A 446 8.40 38.13 34.32
CA PRO A 446 9.75 37.94 34.84
C PRO A 446 10.83 37.94 33.75
N GLU A 447 10.43 37.78 32.49
CA GLU A 447 11.34 37.73 31.36
C GLU A 447 10.71 38.34 30.11
N TYR A 448 11.43 39.25 29.47
CA TYR A 448 11.10 39.75 28.14
C TYR A 448 12.04 39.12 27.12
N VAL A 449 11.44 38.38 26.19
CA VAL A 449 12.15 37.79 25.07
C VAL A 449 11.88 38.66 23.85
N ILE A 450 12.92 39.36 23.39
CA ILE A 450 12.86 40.16 22.16
C ILE A 450 13.82 39.56 21.14
N VAL A 451 13.47 39.70 19.86
CA VAL A 451 14.36 39.31 18.77
C VAL A 451 14.93 40.57 18.16
N VAL A 452 16.25 40.70 18.23
CA VAL A 452 16.99 41.78 17.57
C VAL A 452 17.55 41.27 16.26
N GLN A 453 17.59 42.14 15.26
CA GLN A 453 18.13 41.85 13.95
C GLN A 453 19.30 42.77 13.65
N ALA A 454 20.42 42.18 13.27
CA ALA A 454 21.54 42.88 12.63
C ALA A 454 21.42 42.71 11.12
N THR A 455 21.61 43.79 10.36
CA THR A 455 21.40 43.82 8.91
C THR A 455 22.58 44.44 8.19
N SER A 456 23.18 43.69 7.27
CA SER A 456 24.07 44.18 6.21
C SER A 456 23.38 43.90 4.87
N ALA A 457 22.59 44.87 4.40
CA ALA A 457 21.59 44.62 3.36
C ALA A 457 22.17 43.93 2.11
N PRO A 458 21.62 42.78 1.65
CA PRO A 458 20.33 42.21 2.04
C PRO A 458 20.37 41.16 3.17
N LEU A 459 21.56 40.76 3.65
CA LEU A 459 21.71 39.70 4.62
C LEU A 459 21.38 40.19 6.04
N VAL A 460 20.72 39.31 6.79
CA VAL A 460 20.23 39.60 8.13
C VAL A 460 20.54 38.42 9.04
N SER A 461 20.86 38.72 10.29
CA SER A 461 20.88 37.74 11.36
C SER A 461 20.01 38.20 12.50
N ARG A 462 19.56 37.23 13.29
CA ARG A 462 18.69 37.47 14.42
C ARG A 462 19.33 36.84 15.65
N ALA A 463 19.22 37.52 16.77
CA ALA A 463 19.53 36.96 18.07
C ALA A 463 18.37 37.21 19.03
N THR A 464 18.19 36.27 19.95
CA THR A 464 17.17 36.36 20.98
C THR A 464 17.79 37.01 22.21
N VAL A 465 17.17 38.07 22.73
CA VAL A 465 17.60 38.71 23.97
C VAL A 465 16.58 38.40 25.05
N HIS A 466 17.05 37.65 26.05
CA HIS A 466 16.36 37.30 27.28
C HIS A 466 16.65 38.35 28.35
N ILE A 467 15.74 39.29 28.50
CA ILE A 467 15.81 40.33 29.53
C ILE A 467 15.10 39.76 30.75
N LYS A 468 15.88 39.19 31.69
CA LYS A 468 15.36 38.59 32.91
C LYS A 468 15.35 39.61 34.03
N LEU A 469 14.21 39.73 34.67
CA LEU A 469 14.04 40.60 35.83
C LEU A 469 14.58 39.91 37.09
N ILE A 470 15.11 40.72 38.01
CA ILE A 470 15.47 40.28 39.36
C ILE A 470 14.36 40.74 40.31
N ASP A 471 13.63 39.75 40.83
CA ASP A 471 12.57 39.83 41.85
C ASP A 471 13.02 40.56 43.14
N GLN A 472 12.11 41.33 43.72
CA GLN A 472 12.16 42.07 44.97
C GLN A 472 10.91 41.75 45.78
N ASN A 473 11.07 41.43 47.07
CA ASN A 473 9.94 41.15 47.96
C ASN A 473 9.05 42.40 48.18
N ASP A 474 8.04 42.56 47.34
CA ASP A 474 7.07 43.65 47.37
C ASP A 474 5.59 43.18 47.30
N ASN A 475 5.33 41.86 47.21
CA ASN A 475 4.00 41.27 47.27
C ASN A 475 3.76 40.48 48.56
N SER A 476 2.48 40.18 48.82
CA SER A 476 2.04 39.42 50.00
C SER A 476 1.63 37.99 49.65
N PRO A 477 1.85 37.00 50.54
CA PRO A 477 1.53 35.61 50.28
C PRO A 477 0.04 35.39 50.06
N VAL A 478 -0.30 34.50 49.10
CA VAL A 478 -1.67 34.14 48.75
C VAL A 478 -2.02 32.77 49.35
N LEU A 479 -3.04 32.74 50.20
CA LEU A 479 -3.60 31.52 50.77
C LEU A 479 -5.14 31.57 50.71
N LYS A 480 -5.75 30.57 50.08
CA LYS A 480 -7.21 30.41 49.99
C LYS A 480 -7.71 29.34 50.96
N ASN A 481 -9.00 29.40 51.30
CA ASN A 481 -9.64 28.34 52.08
C ASN A 481 -9.55 27.00 51.33
N PHE A 482 -9.22 25.93 52.06
CA PHE A 482 -9.05 24.60 51.49
C PHE A 482 -9.65 23.51 52.40
N GLN A 483 -9.81 22.30 51.87
CA GLN A 483 -10.38 21.16 52.59
C GLN A 483 -9.56 19.89 52.39
N ILE A 484 -9.68 18.96 53.33
CA ILE A 484 -9.07 17.63 53.29
C ILE A 484 -10.21 16.61 53.35
N LEU A 485 -10.43 15.91 52.24
CA LEU A 485 -11.43 14.84 52.09
C LEU A 485 -10.75 13.49 52.26
N PHE A 486 -10.93 12.89 53.43
CA PHE A 486 -10.35 11.61 53.81
C PHE A 486 -11.40 10.48 53.69
N ASN A 487 -11.41 9.82 52.54
CA ASN A 487 -12.19 8.59 52.35
C ASN A 487 -11.50 7.42 53.05
N ASN A 488 -12.19 6.78 54.00
CA ASN A 488 -11.69 5.62 54.71
C ASN A 488 -12.57 4.40 54.45
N TYR A 489 -12.01 3.37 53.82
CA TYR A 489 -12.65 2.08 53.62
C TYR A 489 -12.34 1.16 54.80
N VAL A 490 -13.38 0.82 55.57
CA VAL A 490 -13.27 -0.06 56.74
C VAL A 490 -13.79 -1.44 56.34
N SER A 491 -12.90 -2.39 56.10
CA SER A 491 -13.24 -3.81 55.89
C SER A 491 -12.88 -4.64 57.13
N ASN A 492 -13.51 -5.80 57.31
CA ASN A 492 -13.17 -6.76 58.37
C ASN A 492 -11.71 -7.28 58.31
N LYS A 493 -10.95 -6.96 57.24
CA LYS A 493 -9.59 -7.47 56.98
C LYS A 493 -8.50 -6.39 56.92
N SER A 494 -8.82 -5.09 56.94
CA SER A 494 -7.82 -4.03 56.73
C SER A 494 -8.17 -2.71 57.43
N ASN A 495 -7.40 -2.35 58.48
CA ASN A 495 -7.39 -0.99 59.03
C ASN A 495 -6.16 -0.23 58.50
N THR A 496 -6.27 0.33 57.28
CA THR A 496 -5.17 1.09 56.66
C THR A 496 -5.21 2.54 57.13
N PHE A 497 -4.42 2.88 58.15
CA PHE A 497 -4.17 4.28 58.52
C PHE A 497 -2.98 4.79 57.68
N PRO A 498 -3.17 5.80 56.81
CA PRO A 498 -2.08 6.33 55.99
C PRO A 498 -0.97 6.93 56.87
N SER A 499 0.24 6.40 56.73
CA SER A 499 1.44 6.94 57.37
C SER A 499 2.24 7.76 56.36
N GLY A 500 2.54 9.02 56.66
CA GLY A 500 3.35 9.87 55.79
C GLY A 500 2.76 11.27 55.59
N ILE A 501 3.29 11.97 54.58
CA ILE A 501 2.84 13.29 54.14
C ILE A 501 1.59 13.11 53.29
N ILE A 502 0.52 13.86 53.61
CA ILE A 502 -0.77 13.81 52.89
C ILE A 502 -0.93 14.95 51.89
N GLY A 503 -0.01 15.92 51.90
CA GLY A 503 -0.04 17.09 51.02
C GLY A 503 0.64 18.27 51.69
N LYS A 504 0.53 19.46 51.10
CA LYS A 504 1.03 20.72 51.66
C LYS A 504 -0.10 21.73 51.80
N ILE A 505 0.06 22.71 52.67
CA ILE A 505 -0.82 23.88 52.73
C ILE A 505 -0.70 24.63 51.38
N PRO A 506 -1.79 24.89 50.66
CA PRO A 506 -1.77 25.47 49.32
C PRO A 506 -1.60 26.99 49.38
N ALA A 507 -0.46 27.44 49.90
CA ALA A 507 -0.04 28.84 49.88
C ALA A 507 1.08 29.02 48.85
N TYR A 508 1.07 30.15 48.17
CA TYR A 508 2.17 30.59 47.32
C TYR A 508 2.36 32.09 47.49
N ASP A 509 3.57 32.56 47.28
CA ASP A 509 3.87 33.99 47.20
C ASP A 509 4.03 34.35 45.71
N PRO A 510 3.52 35.51 45.24
CA PRO A 510 3.92 36.04 43.94
C PRO A 510 5.43 36.21 43.83
N ASP A 511 6.10 36.58 44.93
CA ASP A 511 7.54 36.78 44.98
C ASP A 511 8.27 35.43 45.04
N VAL A 512 9.18 35.18 44.11
CA VAL A 512 9.84 33.87 43.93
C VAL A 512 11.02 33.68 44.88
N SER A 513 11.63 34.78 45.32
CA SER A 513 12.79 34.81 46.23
C SER A 513 12.42 34.56 47.70
N ASP A 514 11.14 34.53 48.00
CA ASP A 514 10.60 34.49 49.36
C ASP A 514 10.56 33.11 50.01
N ARG A 515 10.60 33.11 51.36
CA ARG A 515 10.55 31.88 52.18
C ARG A 515 9.34 31.90 53.10
N LEU A 516 8.37 31.06 52.78
CA LEU A 516 7.13 30.94 53.54
C LEU A 516 7.25 30.07 54.80
N PHE A 517 6.64 30.54 55.89
CA PHE A 517 6.47 29.85 57.17
C PHE A 517 5.00 29.56 57.46
N TYR A 518 4.69 28.34 57.91
CA TYR A 518 3.33 27.82 58.02
C TYR A 518 2.95 27.45 59.46
N THR A 519 1.78 27.89 59.94
CA THR A 519 1.30 27.58 61.30
C THR A 519 -0.23 27.36 61.36
N PHE A 520 -0.69 26.55 62.33
CA PHE A 520 -2.11 26.49 62.71
C PHE A 520 -2.35 27.46 63.85
N GLU A 521 -3.17 28.48 63.63
CA GLU A 521 -3.48 29.48 64.65
C GLU A 521 -4.51 28.94 65.67
N ARG A 522 -5.61 28.33 65.19
CA ARG A 522 -6.77 27.90 66.01
C ARG A 522 -7.50 26.70 65.38
N GLY A 523 -8.27 25.91 66.15
CA GLY A 523 -9.12 24.81 65.66
C GLY A 523 -8.45 23.44 65.52
N ASN A 524 -7.15 23.34 65.78
CA ASN A 524 -6.37 22.09 65.79
C ASN A 524 -5.89 21.70 67.20
N GLU A 525 -6.68 21.99 68.24
CA GLU A 525 -6.32 21.79 69.66
C GLU A 525 -6.15 20.31 70.02
N LEU A 526 -6.84 19.42 69.31
CA LEU A 526 -6.71 17.96 69.45
C LEU A 526 -5.49 17.40 68.70
N HIS A 527 -4.71 18.26 68.03
CA HIS A 527 -3.57 17.88 67.19
C HIS A 527 -3.92 16.77 66.19
N LEU A 528 -5.00 16.98 65.42
CA LEU A 528 -5.46 16.04 64.39
C LEU A 528 -4.58 16.09 63.14
N LEU A 529 -4.03 17.26 62.82
CA LEU A 529 -3.06 17.50 61.75
C LEU A 529 -1.72 17.97 62.30
N ILE A 530 -0.63 17.58 61.65
CA ILE A 530 0.74 18.02 61.95
C ILE A 530 1.26 18.75 60.71
N VAL A 531 1.81 19.96 60.88
CA VAL A 531 2.40 20.76 59.80
C VAL A 531 3.90 20.92 60.02
N ASN A 532 4.68 20.80 58.95
CA ASN A 532 6.08 21.25 58.92
C ASN A 532 6.12 22.77 58.68
N GLN A 533 6.70 23.50 59.63
CA GLN A 533 6.70 24.97 59.62
C GLN A 533 7.44 25.61 58.45
N SER A 534 8.44 24.93 57.85
CA SER A 534 9.24 25.49 56.75
C SER A 534 8.85 24.97 55.37
N SER A 535 8.18 23.82 55.28
CA SER A 535 7.80 23.20 53.98
C SER A 535 6.31 23.15 53.72
N GLY A 536 5.48 23.50 54.72
CA GLY A 536 4.03 23.45 54.65
C GLY A 536 3.45 22.04 54.59
N GLU A 537 4.26 20.99 54.74
CA GLU A 537 3.84 19.58 54.66
C GLU A 537 2.91 19.19 55.80
N LEU A 538 1.76 18.61 55.43
CA LEU A 538 0.73 18.12 56.31
C LEU A 538 0.85 16.60 56.53
N ARG A 539 0.59 16.15 57.75
CA ARG A 539 0.49 14.73 58.14
C ARG A 539 -0.73 14.50 59.04
N LEU A 540 -1.33 13.32 58.94
CA LEU A 540 -2.39 12.88 59.85
C LEU A 540 -1.80 12.40 61.18
N SER A 541 -2.35 12.88 62.29
CA SER A 541 -1.98 12.43 63.62
C SER A 541 -2.67 11.11 63.97
N ARG A 542 -1.96 10.21 64.65
CA ARG A 542 -2.54 8.95 65.18
C ARG A 542 -3.65 9.17 66.22
N LYS A 543 -3.82 10.40 66.70
CA LYS A 543 -4.94 10.81 67.58
C LYS A 543 -6.29 10.92 66.85
N LEU A 544 -6.29 10.93 65.52
CA LEU A 544 -7.50 10.96 64.70
C LEU A 544 -8.15 9.57 64.66
N ASP A 545 -9.35 9.44 65.24
CA ASP A 545 -10.20 8.27 65.04
C ASP A 545 -10.85 8.32 63.65
N ASN A 546 -10.30 7.55 62.72
CA ASN A 546 -10.73 7.49 61.32
C ASN A 546 -11.83 6.45 61.05
N ASN A 547 -12.28 5.71 62.05
CA ASN A 547 -13.35 4.70 61.88
C ASN A 547 -14.75 5.29 62.05
N ARG A 548 -14.86 6.59 62.31
CA ARG A 548 -16.11 7.34 62.41
C ARG A 548 -16.08 8.58 61.51
N PRO A 549 -17.23 9.01 60.97
CA PRO A 549 -17.32 10.29 60.28
C PRO A 549 -16.92 11.45 61.20
N LEU A 550 -16.15 12.42 60.66
CA LEU A 550 -15.69 13.60 61.40
C LEU A 550 -15.62 14.82 60.47
N VAL A 551 -15.98 15.99 60.99
CA VAL A 551 -15.72 17.30 60.35
C VAL A 551 -15.03 18.22 61.36
N ALA A 552 -13.86 18.75 61.02
CA ALA A 552 -13.10 19.68 61.85
C ALA A 552 -12.66 20.89 61.01
N SER A 553 -12.73 22.10 61.58
CA SER A 553 -12.31 23.33 60.91
C SER A 553 -11.20 24.03 61.68
N MET A 554 -10.14 24.42 60.97
CA MET A 554 -8.89 24.97 61.51
C MET A 554 -8.56 26.27 60.79
N LEU A 555 -7.90 27.21 61.48
CA LEU A 555 -7.37 28.45 60.91
C LEU A 555 -5.85 28.31 60.72
N VAL A 556 -5.37 28.57 59.51
CA VAL A 556 -3.98 28.41 59.07
C VAL A 556 -3.41 29.78 58.72
N THR A 557 -2.17 30.06 59.11
CA THR A 557 -1.46 31.31 58.84
C THR A 557 -0.16 31.03 58.09
N VAL A 558 0.14 31.85 57.07
CA VAL A 558 1.36 31.78 56.27
C VAL A 558 2.02 33.16 56.20
N THR A 559 3.35 33.23 56.31
CA THR A 559 4.14 34.48 56.30
C THR A 559 5.49 34.28 55.62
N ASP A 560 5.96 35.27 54.87
CA ASP A 560 7.28 35.35 54.21
C ASP A 560 8.37 36.01 55.10
N GLY A 561 7.97 36.61 56.23
CA GLY A 561 8.82 37.41 57.13
C GLY A 561 8.53 38.91 57.15
N ILE A 562 7.84 39.44 56.13
CA ILE A 562 7.39 40.84 55.98
C ILE A 562 5.84 40.91 55.97
N HIS A 563 5.18 40.08 55.16
CA HIS A 563 3.74 39.98 54.99
C HIS A 563 3.17 38.67 55.57
N SER A 564 1.85 38.64 55.84
CA SER A 564 1.18 37.43 56.37
C SER A 564 -0.30 37.32 55.96
N VAL A 565 -0.76 36.08 55.75
CA VAL A 565 -2.13 35.74 55.29
C VAL A 565 -2.71 34.58 56.10
N THR A 566 -4.05 34.54 56.24
CA THR A 566 -4.77 33.48 56.96
C THR A 566 -5.87 32.83 56.11
N ALA A 567 -6.11 31.53 56.27
CA ALA A 567 -7.25 30.83 55.65
C ALA A 567 -7.79 29.66 56.47
N GLN A 568 -9.02 29.25 56.14
CA GLN A 568 -9.73 28.16 56.79
C GLN A 568 -9.43 26.81 56.11
N CYS A 569 -9.03 25.81 56.90
CA CYS A 569 -8.84 24.42 56.52
C CYS A 569 -9.95 23.54 57.10
N VAL A 570 -10.67 22.77 56.28
CA VAL A 570 -11.73 21.85 56.74
C VAL A 570 -11.34 20.39 56.51
N LEU A 571 -11.16 19.59 57.56
CA LEU A 571 -10.93 18.14 57.50
C LEU A 571 -12.27 17.40 57.56
N ARG A 572 -12.57 16.57 56.55
CA ARG A 572 -13.75 15.67 56.51
C ARG A 572 -13.30 14.22 56.38
N VAL A 573 -13.75 13.36 57.29
CA VAL A 573 -13.55 11.91 57.24
C VAL A 573 -14.86 11.25 56.81
N ILE A 574 -14.83 10.52 55.69
CA ILE A 574 -15.99 9.82 55.11
C ILE A 574 -15.73 8.31 55.17
N ILE A 575 -16.69 7.56 55.70
CA ILE A 575 -16.60 6.09 55.75
C ILE A 575 -17.19 5.50 54.48
N ILE A 576 -16.40 4.73 53.76
CA ILE A 576 -16.79 4.06 52.52
C ILE A 576 -17.09 2.60 52.81
N THR A 577 -18.25 2.12 52.39
CA THR A 577 -18.73 0.75 52.66
C THR A 577 -18.67 -0.13 51.40
N GLU A 578 -18.71 -1.46 51.55
CA GLU A 578 -18.77 -2.39 50.41
C GLU A 578 -20.01 -2.16 49.53
N ASP A 579 -21.14 -1.77 50.12
CA ASP A 579 -22.39 -1.52 49.39
C ASP A 579 -22.29 -0.28 48.48
N MET A 580 -21.61 0.78 48.94
CA MET A 580 -21.32 1.98 48.13
C MET A 580 -20.44 1.64 46.92
N LEU A 581 -19.42 0.83 47.15
CA LEU A 581 -18.45 0.42 46.13
C LEU A 581 -19.08 -0.51 45.09
N ALA A 582 -19.92 -1.46 45.52
CA ALA A 582 -20.62 -2.41 44.64
C ALA A 582 -21.65 -1.72 43.73
N ASN A 583 -22.24 -0.61 44.18
CA ASN A 583 -23.27 0.15 43.48
C ASN A 583 -22.70 1.43 42.83
N SER A 584 -21.46 1.38 42.37
CA SER A 584 -20.78 2.52 41.79
C SER A 584 -20.54 2.40 40.30
N ILE A 585 -20.26 3.54 39.67
CA ILE A 585 -19.87 3.64 38.27
C ILE A 585 -18.63 4.53 38.14
N THR A 586 -17.95 4.42 37.00
CA THR A 586 -16.89 5.35 36.60
C THR A 586 -17.36 6.16 35.40
N VAL A 587 -17.32 7.48 35.50
CA VAL A 587 -17.50 8.40 34.36
C VAL A 587 -16.15 8.87 33.87
N ARG A 588 -16.00 9.01 32.56
CA ARG A 588 -14.79 9.54 31.92
C ARG A 588 -15.03 10.99 31.50
N LEU A 589 -14.13 11.89 31.85
CA LEU A 589 -14.23 13.32 31.54
C LEU A 589 -13.15 13.70 30.53
N GLU A 590 -13.52 14.31 29.42
CA GLU A 590 -12.59 14.76 28.38
C GLU A 590 -11.95 16.11 28.75
N ASN A 591 -10.71 16.34 28.29
CA ASN A 591 -9.91 17.54 28.57
C ASN A 591 -9.81 17.87 30.07
N MET A 592 -9.65 16.83 30.89
CA MET A 592 -9.71 16.93 32.34
C MET A 592 -8.56 16.20 33.02
N TRP A 593 -8.11 16.73 34.16
CA TRP A 593 -7.08 16.14 35.01
C TRP A 593 -7.38 16.37 36.49
N GLN A 594 -6.69 15.63 37.36
CA GLN A 594 -6.96 15.56 38.80
C GLN A 594 -7.03 16.92 39.50
N GLU A 595 -6.04 17.80 39.29
CA GLU A 595 -5.98 19.11 39.98
C GLU A 595 -7.14 20.02 39.58
N ARG A 596 -7.44 20.14 38.26
CA ARG A 596 -8.50 21.01 37.73
C ARG A 596 -9.90 20.52 38.10
N PHE A 597 -10.08 19.20 38.15
CA PHE A 597 -11.33 18.61 38.61
C PHE A 597 -11.53 18.86 40.11
N LEU A 598 -10.52 18.60 40.95
CA LEU A 598 -10.61 18.80 42.39
C LEU A 598 -10.77 20.28 42.77
N SER A 599 -10.21 21.20 41.98
CA SER A 599 -10.28 22.63 42.20
C SER A 599 -10.29 23.40 40.86
N PRO A 600 -11.40 24.05 40.45
CA PRO A 600 -12.64 24.33 41.20
C PRO A 600 -13.85 23.44 40.87
N LEU A 601 -13.72 22.45 39.99
CA LEU A 601 -14.88 21.83 39.31
C LEU A 601 -15.59 20.72 40.10
N LEU A 602 -15.05 20.31 41.25
CA LEU A 602 -15.62 19.24 42.06
C LEU A 602 -17.05 19.59 42.52
N SER A 603 -17.28 20.85 42.91
CA SER A 603 -18.60 21.30 43.35
C SER A 603 -19.60 21.35 42.18
N THR A 604 -19.18 21.84 41.02
CA THR A 604 -20.05 21.93 39.83
C THR A 604 -20.39 20.54 39.29
N PHE A 605 -19.46 19.59 39.36
CA PHE A 605 -19.73 18.20 39.04
C PHE A 605 -20.75 17.57 39.99
N LEU A 606 -20.58 17.73 41.31
CA LEU A 606 -21.55 17.23 42.30
C LEU A 606 -22.94 17.85 42.10
N GLU A 607 -23.02 19.15 41.79
CA GLU A 607 -24.27 19.85 41.48
C GLU A 607 -24.92 19.34 40.18
N GLY A 608 -24.12 19.08 39.15
CA GLY A 608 -24.59 18.49 37.90
C GLY A 608 -25.16 17.09 38.09
N VAL A 609 -24.45 16.22 38.82
CA VAL A 609 -24.92 14.86 39.14
C VAL A 609 -26.17 14.90 40.02
N ALA A 610 -26.19 15.77 41.04
CA ALA A 610 -27.35 15.98 41.92
C ALA A 610 -28.60 16.37 41.12
N THR A 611 -28.45 17.30 40.17
CA THR A 611 -29.53 17.77 39.30
C THR A 611 -30.06 16.63 38.42
N VAL A 612 -29.15 15.84 37.84
CA VAL A 612 -29.51 14.74 36.92
C VAL A 612 -30.23 13.60 37.65
N LEU A 613 -29.74 13.22 38.82
CA LEU A 613 -30.28 12.13 39.64
C LEU A 613 -31.40 12.57 40.60
N ALA A 614 -31.74 13.86 40.64
CA ALA A 614 -32.68 14.46 41.59
C ALA A 614 -32.36 14.08 43.06
N THR A 615 -31.07 14.01 43.38
CA THR A 615 -30.52 13.55 44.66
C THR A 615 -29.74 14.72 45.30
N PRO A 616 -29.80 14.92 46.62
CA PRO A 616 -28.98 15.94 47.30
C PRO A 616 -27.47 15.74 47.06
N LYS A 617 -26.69 16.82 47.06
CA LYS A 617 -25.24 16.73 46.80
C LYS A 617 -24.48 15.97 47.88
N GLU A 618 -24.96 16.03 49.11
CA GLU A 618 -24.45 15.30 50.28
C GLU A 618 -24.66 13.79 50.20
N ASP A 619 -25.59 13.34 49.35
CA ASP A 619 -25.93 11.94 49.12
C ASP A 619 -25.18 11.32 47.92
N ILE A 620 -24.22 12.07 47.36
CA ILE A 620 -23.32 11.64 46.29
C ILE A 620 -21.92 11.46 46.86
N PHE A 621 -21.38 10.25 46.71
CA PHE A 621 -20.12 9.87 47.32
C PHE A 621 -19.09 9.57 46.23
N ILE A 622 -18.17 10.52 46.03
CA ILE A 622 -17.00 10.35 45.17
C ILE A 622 -15.90 9.69 46.00
N PHE A 623 -15.46 8.52 45.56
CA PHE A 623 -14.40 7.78 46.23
C PHE A 623 -13.17 7.55 45.35
N ASN A 624 -13.22 7.74 44.02
CA ASN A 624 -12.04 7.66 43.14
C ASN A 624 -11.98 8.81 42.14
N ILE A 625 -10.78 9.32 41.90
CA ILE A 625 -10.45 10.33 40.88
C ILE A 625 -9.07 9.96 40.32
N GLN A 626 -8.98 9.55 39.05
CA GLN A 626 -7.75 9.01 38.46
C GLN A 626 -7.61 9.38 36.99
N ASN A 627 -6.43 9.81 36.54
CA ASN A 627 -6.17 10.01 35.12
C ASN A 627 -6.21 8.68 34.36
N ASP A 628 -6.86 8.64 33.21
CA ASP A 628 -6.87 7.49 32.30
C ASP A 628 -5.57 7.48 31.49
N THR A 629 -4.70 6.49 31.74
CA THR A 629 -3.40 6.34 31.06
C THR A 629 -3.48 5.50 29.79
N ASP A 630 -4.62 4.86 29.51
CA ASP A 630 -4.76 3.87 28.44
C ASP A 630 -5.24 4.50 27.12
N VAL A 631 -5.53 5.81 27.11
CA VAL A 631 -6.08 6.55 25.96
C VAL A 631 -5.17 7.72 25.59
N GLY A 632 -4.97 7.97 24.29
CA GLY A 632 -4.29 9.17 23.81
C GLY A 632 -5.16 10.41 23.99
N GLY A 633 -4.95 11.16 25.07
CA GLY A 633 -5.69 12.39 25.41
C GLY A 633 -5.73 12.65 26.92
N THR A 634 -6.18 13.84 27.36
CA THR A 634 -6.35 14.17 28.79
C THR A 634 -7.73 13.75 29.28
N VAL A 635 -7.85 12.49 29.71
CA VAL A 635 -9.11 11.92 30.21
C VAL A 635 -9.02 11.63 31.71
N LEU A 636 -10.05 12.00 32.47
CA LEU A 636 -10.15 11.75 33.92
C LEU A 636 -11.29 10.79 34.26
N ASN A 637 -10.97 9.72 34.97
CA ASN A 637 -11.90 8.74 35.51
C ASN A 637 -12.36 9.14 36.92
N VAL A 638 -13.67 9.37 37.09
CA VAL A 638 -14.28 9.71 38.37
C VAL A 638 -15.26 8.61 38.75
N SER A 639 -15.02 7.93 39.87
CA SER A 639 -15.91 6.88 40.37
C SER A 639 -16.71 7.35 41.58
N PHE A 640 -18.02 7.14 41.52
CA PHE A 640 -18.94 7.58 42.56
C PHE A 640 -20.16 6.66 42.68
N SER A 641 -20.85 6.81 43.81
CA SER A 641 -22.16 6.21 44.09
C SER A 641 -23.11 7.29 44.58
N ALA A 642 -24.42 7.06 44.47
CA ALA A 642 -25.43 8.00 44.94
C ALA A 642 -26.61 7.27 45.60
N LEU A 643 -27.18 7.87 46.64
CA LEU A 643 -28.40 7.35 47.27
C LEU A 643 -29.64 7.70 46.44
N ALA A 644 -30.59 6.77 46.36
CA ALA A 644 -31.84 7.02 45.67
C ALA A 644 -32.76 8.00 46.45
N PRO A 645 -33.43 8.98 45.80
CA PRO A 645 -34.18 10.07 46.45
C PRO A 645 -35.32 9.66 47.39
N ARG A 646 -35.73 8.38 47.41
CA ARG A 646 -36.90 7.88 48.17
C ARG A 646 -36.73 6.48 48.76
N GLY A 647 -35.51 6.01 49.02
CA GLY A 647 -35.33 4.58 49.36
C GLY A 647 -34.23 4.18 50.33
N GLY A 648 -33.35 5.08 50.80
CA GLY A 648 -32.22 4.68 51.66
C GLY A 648 -31.29 3.62 51.04
N ARG A 649 -31.48 3.29 49.76
CA ARG A 649 -30.71 2.35 48.95
C ARG A 649 -29.86 3.12 47.97
N TYR A 650 -28.67 2.63 47.66
CA TYR A 650 -27.88 3.15 46.56
C TYR A 650 -28.56 2.80 45.22
N PHE A 651 -28.39 3.68 44.23
CA PHE A 651 -28.69 3.32 42.85
C PHE A 651 -27.73 2.20 42.42
N SER A 652 -28.25 1.13 41.82
CA SER A 652 -27.37 0.11 41.22
C SER A 652 -26.52 0.70 40.11
N SER A 653 -25.38 0.10 39.81
CA SER A 653 -24.48 0.55 38.72
C SER A 653 -25.20 0.65 37.36
N GLU A 654 -26.13 -0.25 37.08
CA GLU A 654 -27.00 -0.22 35.89
C GLU A 654 -27.93 1.00 35.91
N GLU A 655 -28.61 1.27 37.03
CA GLU A 655 -29.52 2.43 37.18
C GLU A 655 -28.76 3.77 37.06
N LEU A 656 -27.57 3.88 37.66
CA LEU A 656 -26.73 5.08 37.55
C LEU A 656 -26.30 5.35 36.11
N GLN A 657 -25.79 4.32 35.43
CA GLN A 657 -25.34 4.42 34.05
C GLN A 657 -26.49 4.82 33.11
N GLU A 658 -27.67 4.21 33.25
CA GLU A 658 -28.85 4.55 32.44
C GLU A 658 -29.29 6.00 32.64
N GLN A 659 -29.41 6.46 33.90
CA GLN A 659 -29.89 7.82 34.20
C GLN A 659 -28.93 8.90 33.70
N LEU A 660 -27.62 8.70 33.89
CA LEU A 660 -26.59 9.66 33.46
C LEU A 660 -26.41 9.65 31.94
N TYR A 661 -26.52 8.49 31.29
CA TYR A 661 -26.49 8.39 29.83
C TYR A 661 -27.66 9.13 29.18
N MET A 662 -28.88 8.91 29.68
CA MET A 662 -30.10 9.53 29.17
C MET A 662 -30.14 11.05 29.34
N LYS A 663 -29.45 11.57 30.35
CA LYS A 663 -29.38 13.00 30.67
C LYS A 663 -27.98 13.58 30.47
N ARG A 664 -27.15 12.96 29.61
CA ARG A 664 -25.77 13.39 29.36
C ARG A 664 -25.67 14.86 28.96
N MET A 665 -26.54 15.32 28.06
CA MET A 665 -26.59 16.74 27.67
C MET A 665 -26.97 17.67 28.82
N ALA A 666 -27.84 17.22 29.72
CA ALA A 666 -28.19 18.00 30.92
C ALA A 666 -27.04 17.99 31.95
N LEU A 667 -26.32 16.87 32.08
CA LEU A 667 -25.12 16.77 32.91
C LEU A 667 -24.02 17.71 32.40
N THR A 668 -23.75 17.70 31.10
CA THR A 668 -22.77 18.60 30.46
C THR A 668 -23.21 20.05 30.56
N GLY A 669 -24.49 20.37 30.34
CA GLY A 669 -25.01 21.72 30.52
C GLY A 669 -24.94 22.24 31.96
N ALA A 670 -25.18 21.37 32.95
CA ALA A 670 -25.20 21.76 34.37
C ALA A 670 -23.80 21.81 35.01
N SER A 671 -22.90 20.91 34.61
CA SER A 671 -21.54 20.83 35.17
C SER A 671 -20.49 21.60 34.36
N MET A 672 -20.80 21.98 33.11
CA MET A 672 -19.85 22.48 32.10
C MET A 672 -18.71 21.49 31.82
N LEU A 673 -18.94 20.20 32.05
CA LEU A 673 -17.99 19.11 31.84
C LEU A 673 -18.44 18.19 30.72
N GLU A 674 -17.53 17.86 29.81
CA GLU A 674 -17.77 16.90 28.75
C GLU A 674 -17.56 15.48 29.27
N VAL A 675 -18.67 14.78 29.53
CA VAL A 675 -18.67 13.38 29.97
C VAL A 675 -18.60 12.52 28.73
N LEU A 676 -17.63 11.63 28.59
CA LEU A 676 -17.50 10.69 27.46
C LEU A 676 -18.50 9.51 27.58
N PRO A 677 -18.80 8.79 26.48
CA PRO A 677 -19.59 7.57 26.54
C PRO A 677 -18.95 6.52 27.47
N PHE A 678 -19.78 5.81 28.23
CA PHE A 678 -19.33 4.72 29.10
C PHE A 678 -18.80 3.54 28.25
N ASP A 679 -17.48 3.36 28.17
CA ASP A 679 -16.87 2.28 27.36
C ASP A 679 -15.98 1.32 28.17
N ASP A 680 -16.17 1.26 29.48
CA ASP A 680 -15.43 0.36 30.36
C ASP A 680 -16.12 -1.00 30.52
N ASN A 681 -16.21 -1.77 29.44
CA ASN A 681 -16.55 -3.19 29.57
C ASN A 681 -15.29 -4.06 29.47
N VAL A 682 -14.66 -4.34 30.61
CA VAL A 682 -13.70 -5.47 30.80
C VAL A 682 -14.31 -6.81 30.28
N CYS A 683 -15.63 -6.86 30.15
CA CYS A 683 -16.41 -7.94 29.56
C CYS A 683 -16.46 -7.97 28.01
N LEU A 684 -15.84 -7.04 27.28
CA LEU A 684 -15.85 -6.96 25.81
C LEU A 684 -15.26 -8.19 25.11
N ARG A 685 -14.39 -8.96 25.78
CA ARG A 685 -13.81 -10.20 25.26
C ARG A 685 -14.61 -11.47 25.62
N GLU A 686 -15.78 -11.32 26.26
CA GLU A 686 -16.65 -12.41 26.75
C GLU A 686 -15.88 -13.63 27.30
N PRO A 687 -15.05 -13.45 28.36
CA PRO A 687 -14.22 -14.52 28.90
C PRO A 687 -15.04 -15.62 29.61
N CYS A 688 -16.27 -15.31 30.01
CA CYS A 688 -17.16 -16.28 30.62
C CYS A 688 -17.82 -17.17 29.56
N GLN A 689 -18.00 -18.45 29.86
CA GLN A 689 -18.50 -19.48 28.94
C GLN A 689 -20.03 -19.66 29.07
N ASN A 690 -20.63 -20.44 28.15
CA ASN A 690 -22.04 -20.85 28.18
C ASN A 690 -23.07 -19.70 28.29
N TYR A 691 -22.90 -18.66 27.47
CA TYR A 691 -23.94 -17.64 27.21
C TYR A 691 -24.32 -16.77 28.42
N MET A 692 -23.39 -16.52 29.35
CA MET A 692 -23.65 -15.87 30.64
C MET A 692 -23.44 -14.33 30.65
N LYS A 693 -23.95 -13.63 31.69
CA LYS A 693 -23.77 -12.17 31.90
C LYS A 693 -22.48 -11.85 32.68
N CYS A 694 -21.41 -11.47 31.99
CA CYS A 694 -20.21 -10.92 32.61
C CYS A 694 -20.53 -9.56 33.26
N ILE A 695 -20.18 -9.41 34.54
CA ILE A 695 -20.33 -8.15 35.28
C ILE A 695 -18.93 -7.62 35.56
N SER A 696 -18.63 -6.41 35.07
CA SER A 696 -17.46 -5.65 35.49
C SER A 696 -17.69 -5.25 36.95
N VAL A 697 -16.84 -5.74 37.86
CA VAL A 697 -16.89 -5.40 39.28
C VAL A 697 -15.59 -4.69 39.62
N LEU A 698 -15.71 -3.46 40.10
CA LEU A 698 -14.58 -2.72 40.62
C LEU A 698 -14.25 -3.31 42.01
N LYS A 699 -13.11 -4.00 42.12
CA LYS A 699 -12.49 -4.24 43.43
C LYS A 699 -11.79 -2.96 43.84
N PHE A 700 -11.54 -2.72 45.12
CA PHE A 700 -11.04 -1.42 45.56
C PHE A 700 -9.82 -1.54 46.47
N ASP A 701 -8.81 -0.70 46.23
CA ASP A 701 -7.59 -0.60 47.03
C ASP A 701 -7.56 0.72 47.82
N SER A 702 -7.26 0.63 49.11
CA SER A 702 -7.17 1.77 50.03
C SER A 702 -5.73 2.25 50.26
N SER A 703 -4.72 1.67 49.60
CA SER A 703 -3.31 2.07 49.78
C SER A 703 -2.90 3.37 49.06
N ALA A 704 -3.83 4.01 48.34
CA ALA A 704 -3.54 5.16 47.50
C ALA A 704 -3.10 6.41 48.29
N PRO A 705 -2.13 7.18 47.78
CA PRO A 705 -1.74 8.47 48.34
C PRO A 705 -2.82 9.54 48.12
N PHE A 706 -2.76 10.63 48.89
CA PHE A 706 -3.66 11.78 48.69
C PHE A 706 -3.32 12.51 47.38
N ILE A 707 -4.36 12.90 46.66
CA ILE A 707 -4.30 13.82 45.52
C ILE A 707 -4.39 15.24 46.07
N VAL A 708 -3.49 16.12 45.63
CA VAL A 708 -3.37 17.49 46.14
C VAL A 708 -3.83 18.47 45.06
N SER A 709 -4.74 19.38 45.42
CA SER A 709 -5.13 20.52 44.57
C SER A 709 -5.17 21.82 45.42
N PRO A 710 -5.22 23.01 44.79
CA PRO A 710 -5.20 24.29 45.50
C PRO A 710 -6.28 24.50 46.56
N SER A 711 -7.40 23.78 46.48
CA SER A 711 -8.50 23.89 47.46
C SER A 711 -8.90 22.56 48.10
N THR A 712 -8.43 21.41 47.61
CA THR A 712 -8.85 20.10 48.11
C THR A 712 -7.70 19.08 48.11
N LEU A 713 -7.42 18.49 49.28
CA LEU A 713 -6.62 17.27 49.42
C LEU A 713 -7.57 16.07 49.50
N PHE A 714 -7.54 15.17 48.53
CA PHE A 714 -8.50 14.06 48.41
C PHE A 714 -7.80 12.71 48.50
N ARG A 715 -8.24 11.81 49.39
CA ARG A 715 -7.77 10.42 49.39
C ARG A 715 -8.67 9.55 48.49
N PRO A 716 -8.15 9.04 47.36
CA PRO A 716 -8.90 8.13 46.51
C PRO A 716 -8.90 6.70 47.06
N ILE A 717 -9.85 5.92 46.58
CA ILE A 717 -9.93 4.47 46.72
C ILE A 717 -9.96 3.94 45.28
N HIS A 718 -8.84 3.39 44.81
CA HIS A 718 -8.69 3.05 43.40
C HIS A 718 -9.44 1.77 43.05
N PRO A 719 -10.18 1.74 41.92
CA PRO A 719 -10.77 0.53 41.41
C PRO A 719 -9.69 -0.37 40.78
N ILE A 720 -9.53 -1.57 41.30
CA ILE A 720 -8.90 -2.71 40.64
C ILE A 720 -9.95 -3.33 39.71
N THR A 721 -9.64 -3.39 38.42
CA THR A 721 -10.51 -4.04 37.42
C THR A 721 -10.70 -5.51 37.78
N GLY A 722 -11.95 -5.89 38.00
CA GLY A 722 -12.37 -7.25 38.29
C GLY A 722 -13.52 -7.66 37.40
N LEU A 723 -13.63 -8.95 37.13
CA LEU A 723 -14.81 -9.53 36.49
C LEU A 723 -15.44 -10.53 37.45
N ARG A 724 -16.78 -10.58 37.43
CA ARG A 724 -17.53 -11.64 38.08
C ARG A 724 -18.50 -12.22 37.07
N CYS A 725 -18.42 -13.52 36.85
CA CYS A 725 -19.37 -14.21 36.01
C CYS A 725 -20.63 -14.54 36.85
N ARG A 726 -21.76 -13.86 36.59
CA ARG A 726 -23.07 -14.26 37.15
C ARG A 726 -23.71 -15.37 36.30
N CYS A 727 -23.52 -16.62 36.72
CA CYS A 727 -24.04 -17.77 35.99
C CYS A 727 -25.58 -17.79 35.94
N PRO A 728 -26.19 -18.10 34.78
CA PRO A 728 -27.62 -18.37 34.70
C PRO A 728 -27.98 -19.61 35.52
N GLN A 729 -29.27 -19.77 35.84
CA GLN A 729 -29.73 -21.00 36.49
C GLN A 729 -29.33 -22.20 35.63
N GLY A 730 -28.78 -23.23 36.28
CA GLY A 730 -28.34 -24.43 35.59
C GLY A 730 -26.89 -24.40 35.13
N PHE A 731 -26.09 -23.40 35.52
CA PHE A 731 -24.65 -23.37 35.27
C PHE A 731 -23.89 -22.88 36.51
N THR A 732 -22.66 -23.35 36.71
CA THR A 732 -21.78 -22.97 37.83
C THR A 732 -20.31 -23.01 37.41
N GLY A 733 -19.41 -22.63 38.31
CA GLY A 733 -17.99 -22.37 38.04
C GLY A 733 -17.68 -20.87 37.96
N ASP A 734 -16.40 -20.52 38.12
CA ASP A 734 -15.94 -19.12 38.15
C ASP A 734 -16.14 -18.40 36.80
N TYR A 735 -16.24 -19.17 35.71
CA TYR A 735 -16.54 -18.71 34.36
C TYR A 735 -17.83 -19.33 33.79
N CYS A 736 -18.66 -19.95 34.64
CA CYS A 736 -19.90 -20.64 34.26
C CYS A 736 -19.71 -21.80 33.27
N GLU A 737 -18.56 -22.46 33.35
CA GLU A 737 -18.14 -23.56 32.48
C GLU A 737 -18.88 -24.88 32.74
N THR A 738 -19.50 -25.05 33.92
CA THR A 738 -20.13 -26.31 34.33
C THR A 738 -21.64 -26.25 34.19
N GLU A 739 -22.23 -27.12 33.36
CA GLU A 739 -23.69 -27.26 33.24
C GLU A 739 -24.27 -28.14 34.36
N ILE A 740 -25.34 -27.66 35.00
CA ILE A 740 -26.13 -28.31 36.02
C ILE A 740 -27.45 -28.78 35.38
N ASN A 741 -27.75 -30.07 35.48
CA ASN A 741 -29.04 -30.62 35.05
C ASN A 741 -30.16 -30.20 36.01
N LEU A 742 -30.88 -29.11 35.69
CA LEU A 742 -31.96 -28.56 36.51
C LEU A 742 -33.21 -29.44 36.59
N CYS A 743 -33.43 -30.40 35.68
CA CYS A 743 -34.53 -31.36 35.82
C CYS A 743 -34.23 -32.48 36.82
N TYR A 744 -32.98 -32.61 37.32
CA TYR A 744 -32.63 -33.64 38.30
C TYR A 744 -33.44 -33.55 39.60
N SER A 745 -33.83 -32.33 40.00
CA SER A 745 -34.65 -32.07 41.19
C SER A 745 -36.17 -32.05 40.94
N ASN A 746 -36.65 -32.34 39.71
CA ASN A 746 -38.06 -32.23 39.31
C ASN A 746 -38.76 -30.93 39.76
N PRO A 747 -38.32 -29.77 39.26
CA PRO A 747 -38.83 -28.47 39.68
C PRO A 747 -40.30 -28.16 39.27
N CYS A 748 -40.87 -28.93 38.35
CA CYS A 748 -42.26 -28.76 37.90
C CYS A 748 -43.24 -29.25 38.96
N LEU A 749 -44.11 -28.36 39.44
CA LEU A 749 -45.12 -28.64 40.46
C LEU A 749 -46.38 -29.28 39.84
N ASN A 750 -47.26 -29.80 40.70
CA ASN A 750 -48.58 -30.32 40.33
C ASN A 750 -48.57 -31.42 39.23
N GLY A 751 -47.50 -32.23 39.20
CA GLY A 751 -47.34 -33.35 38.26
C GLY A 751 -47.02 -32.93 36.82
N GLY A 752 -46.53 -31.70 36.63
CA GLY A 752 -45.98 -31.24 35.35
C GLY A 752 -44.70 -31.98 34.95
N ILE A 753 -44.46 -32.12 33.65
CA ILE A 753 -43.30 -32.85 33.12
C ILE A 753 -42.19 -31.85 32.81
N CYS A 754 -41.01 -32.06 33.41
CA CYS A 754 -39.81 -31.24 33.17
C CYS A 754 -39.11 -31.67 31.89
N THR A 755 -38.99 -30.77 30.92
CA THR A 755 -38.18 -30.98 29.72
C THR A 755 -36.92 -30.14 29.79
N ARG A 756 -35.76 -30.77 29.55
CA ARG A 756 -34.47 -30.08 29.55
C ARG A 756 -34.37 -29.18 28.32
N LYS A 757 -33.87 -27.96 28.50
CA LYS A 757 -33.57 -26.98 27.44
C LYS A 757 -32.14 -26.47 27.63
N GLU A 758 -31.48 -26.05 26.56
CA GLU A 758 -30.19 -25.37 26.66
C GLU A 758 -30.34 -24.14 27.57
N GLY A 759 -29.57 -24.06 28.67
CA GLY A 759 -29.71 -22.95 29.62
C GLY A 759 -30.77 -23.10 30.72
N GLY A 760 -31.55 -24.19 30.78
CA GLY A 760 -32.74 -24.23 31.66
C GLY A 760 -33.61 -25.50 31.62
N TYR A 761 -34.84 -25.37 32.11
CA TYR A 761 -35.91 -26.36 31.94
C TYR A 761 -37.22 -25.67 31.58
N THR A 762 -38.14 -26.40 30.96
CA THR A 762 -39.52 -25.96 30.74
C THR A 762 -40.48 -26.98 31.33
N CYS A 763 -41.51 -26.49 32.02
CA CYS A 763 -42.54 -27.35 32.59
C CYS A 763 -43.74 -27.45 31.66
N VAL A 764 -44.08 -28.69 31.27
CA VAL A 764 -45.34 -28.97 30.58
C VAL A 764 -46.41 -29.20 31.64
N CYS A 765 -47.28 -28.20 31.81
CA CYS A 765 -48.34 -28.22 32.82
C CYS A 765 -49.53 -29.09 32.40
N ARG A 766 -50.14 -29.76 33.37
CA ARG A 766 -51.42 -30.46 33.18
C ARG A 766 -52.56 -29.45 33.05
N GLN A 767 -53.69 -29.87 32.46
CA GLN A 767 -54.89 -29.02 32.32
C GLN A 767 -55.25 -28.33 33.66
N HIS A 768 -55.47 -27.01 33.59
CA HIS A 768 -55.84 -26.09 34.69
C HIS A 768 -54.71 -25.53 35.58
N PHE A 769 -53.44 -25.88 35.32
CA PHE A 769 -52.28 -25.25 35.96
C PHE A 769 -51.49 -24.41 34.95
N SER A 770 -51.04 -23.23 35.37
CA SER A 770 -50.20 -22.30 34.62
C SER A 770 -49.08 -21.74 35.49
N GLY A 771 -48.25 -20.85 34.97
CA GLY A 771 -47.04 -20.38 35.66
C GLY A 771 -45.77 -21.08 35.16
N GLU A 772 -44.60 -20.54 35.49
CA GLU A 772 -43.32 -21.01 34.95
C GLU A 772 -42.99 -22.45 35.39
N ASN A 773 -43.45 -22.84 36.58
CA ASN A 773 -43.27 -24.17 37.17
C ASN A 773 -44.60 -24.90 37.41
N CYS A 774 -45.69 -24.48 36.75
CA CYS A 774 -47.05 -24.99 36.95
C CYS A 774 -47.61 -24.72 38.37
N GLU A 775 -47.20 -23.63 39.00
CA GLU A 775 -47.54 -23.22 40.36
C GLU A 775 -48.91 -22.54 40.48
N VAL A 776 -49.43 -21.96 39.40
CA VAL A 776 -50.68 -21.22 39.41
C VAL A 776 -51.83 -22.17 39.10
N ASP A 777 -52.61 -22.47 40.14
CA ASP A 777 -53.89 -23.16 39.99
C ASP A 777 -54.98 -22.14 39.65
N SER A 778 -55.51 -22.24 38.43
CA SER A 778 -56.57 -21.37 37.92
C SER A 778 -57.91 -21.50 38.68
N ARG A 779 -58.07 -22.46 39.61
CA ARG A 779 -59.30 -22.68 40.37
C ARG A 779 -59.26 -22.27 41.85
N SER A 780 -58.08 -21.99 42.45
CA SER A 780 -57.94 -21.87 43.92
C SER A 780 -58.15 -20.47 44.54
N GLY A 781 -58.39 -19.42 43.74
CA GLY A 781 -59.22 -18.27 44.16
C GLY A 781 -58.75 -17.36 45.32
N ARG A 782 -57.53 -16.79 45.29
CA ARG A 782 -57.19 -15.61 46.11
C ARG A 782 -56.34 -14.58 45.35
N CYS A 783 -56.64 -13.31 45.60
CA CYS A 783 -55.90 -12.18 45.06
C CYS A 783 -54.48 -12.07 45.67
N MET A 784 -53.44 -12.14 44.82
CA MET A 784 -52.04 -12.02 45.22
C MET A 784 -51.44 -10.69 44.74
N PRO A 785 -50.47 -10.10 45.48
CA PRO A 785 -49.78 -8.89 45.04
C PRO A 785 -49.11 -9.08 43.66
N GLY A 786 -49.37 -8.17 42.73
CA GLY A 786 -48.76 -8.17 41.38
C GLY A 786 -49.59 -8.85 40.28
N VAL A 787 -50.76 -9.40 40.62
CA VAL A 787 -51.70 -9.99 39.66
C VAL A 787 -52.35 -8.93 38.77
N CYS A 788 -52.67 -7.74 39.32
CA CYS A 788 -53.14 -6.59 38.54
C CYS A 788 -52.01 -5.59 38.31
N ARG A 789 -51.77 -5.23 37.04
CA ARG A 789 -50.68 -4.34 36.61
C ARG A 789 -51.14 -2.88 36.56
N ASN A 790 -50.19 -1.96 36.41
CA ASN A 790 -50.42 -0.53 36.18
C ASN A 790 -51.39 0.18 37.15
N GLY A 791 -51.30 -0.17 38.45
CA GLY A 791 -52.15 0.44 39.47
C GLY A 791 -53.58 -0.11 39.54
N GLY A 792 -53.86 -1.24 38.88
CA GLY A 792 -55.13 -1.96 38.99
C GLY A 792 -55.34 -2.53 40.39
N THR A 793 -56.56 -2.40 40.91
CA THR A 793 -56.93 -2.96 42.23
C THR A 793 -57.45 -4.37 42.02
N CYS A 794 -56.84 -5.35 42.71
CA CYS A 794 -57.22 -6.75 42.64
C CYS A 794 -58.29 -7.10 43.67
N THR A 795 -59.39 -7.72 43.22
CA THR A 795 -60.55 -8.06 44.05
C THR A 795 -60.92 -9.53 43.87
N SER A 796 -61.08 -10.28 44.96
CA SER A 796 -61.45 -11.70 44.90
C SER A 796 -62.94 -11.86 44.57
N GLY A 797 -63.29 -12.76 43.65
CA GLY A 797 -64.67 -13.06 43.26
C GLY A 797 -65.36 -14.03 44.22
N ALA A 798 -66.67 -13.90 44.41
CA ALA A 798 -67.45 -14.71 45.37
C ALA A 798 -67.55 -16.20 44.99
N ASP A 799 -67.41 -16.55 43.71
CA ASP A 799 -67.55 -17.91 43.19
C ASP A 799 -66.20 -18.65 43.02
N GLY A 800 -65.12 -18.07 43.55
CA GLY A 800 -63.74 -18.51 43.31
C GLY A 800 -63.12 -17.81 42.09
N GLY A 801 -61.94 -17.21 42.29
CA GLY A 801 -61.20 -16.43 41.28
C GLY A 801 -60.88 -15.01 41.75
N PHE A 802 -60.21 -14.21 40.91
CA PHE A 802 -59.93 -12.80 41.15
C PHE A 802 -60.24 -11.97 39.88
N HIS A 803 -60.51 -10.68 40.04
CA HIS A 803 -60.66 -9.73 38.93
C HIS A 803 -59.87 -8.44 39.21
N CYS A 804 -59.37 -7.79 38.16
CA CYS A 804 -58.67 -6.51 38.28
C CYS A 804 -59.57 -5.34 37.88
N GLN A 805 -59.69 -4.35 38.76
CA GLN A 805 -60.30 -3.06 38.46
C GLN A 805 -59.22 -2.10 37.94
N CYS A 806 -59.29 -1.75 36.66
CA CYS A 806 -58.29 -0.93 35.99
C CYS A 806 -58.59 0.58 36.09
N PRO A 807 -57.57 1.44 36.24
CA PRO A 807 -57.74 2.90 36.18
C PRO A 807 -58.28 3.38 34.81
N ALA A 808 -58.86 4.57 34.76
CA ALA A 808 -59.27 5.18 33.48
C ALA A 808 -58.01 5.57 32.65
N GLY A 809 -57.93 5.12 31.39
CA GLY A 809 -56.76 5.46 30.54
C GLY A 809 -56.32 4.44 29.49
N GLY A 810 -57.20 3.53 29.02
CA GLY A 810 -56.87 2.60 27.92
C GLY A 810 -56.19 1.29 28.35
N PHE A 811 -56.39 0.85 29.59
CA PHE A 811 -55.91 -0.44 30.10
C PHE A 811 -56.90 -1.58 29.79
N GLU A 812 -56.38 -2.74 29.41
CA GLU A 812 -57.16 -3.91 29.03
C GLU A 812 -57.40 -4.88 30.20
N MET A 813 -58.63 -5.36 30.34
CA MET A 813 -59.00 -6.44 31.27
C MET A 813 -58.56 -7.80 30.70
N PRO A 814 -58.20 -8.79 31.53
CA PRO A 814 -58.45 -8.90 32.97
C PRO A 814 -57.29 -8.46 33.89
N PHE A 815 -56.15 -7.99 33.38
CA PHE A 815 -54.94 -7.70 34.18
C PHE A 815 -54.48 -6.24 34.20
N CYS A 816 -55.18 -5.33 33.51
CA CYS A 816 -54.85 -3.90 33.40
C CYS A 816 -53.54 -3.63 32.66
N GLU A 817 -53.27 -4.38 31.59
CA GLU A 817 -52.11 -4.21 30.72
C GLU A 817 -52.43 -3.26 29.54
N VAL A 818 -51.41 -2.69 28.91
CA VAL A 818 -51.58 -1.95 27.65
C VAL A 818 -50.97 -2.76 26.52
N SER A 819 -51.83 -3.33 25.67
CA SER A 819 -51.38 -4.11 24.51
C SER A 819 -51.07 -3.26 23.29
N THR A 820 -51.68 -2.07 23.20
CA THR A 820 -51.76 -1.26 21.97
C THR A 820 -51.43 0.20 22.27
N ARG A 821 -50.64 0.86 21.41
CA ARG A 821 -50.33 2.30 21.50
C ARG A 821 -50.36 2.99 20.15
N SER A 822 -50.68 4.28 20.17
CA SER A 822 -50.64 5.20 19.03
C SER A 822 -49.35 6.00 19.03
N PHE A 823 -48.75 6.14 17.86
CA PHE A 823 -47.50 6.86 17.62
C PHE A 823 -47.75 8.04 16.69
N PRO A 824 -47.83 9.27 17.21
CA PRO A 824 -47.78 10.49 16.42
C PRO A 824 -46.39 10.75 15.79
N PRO A 825 -46.27 11.70 14.85
CA PRO A 825 -44.97 12.11 14.31
C PRO A 825 -43.98 12.50 15.40
N ARG A 826 -42.70 12.13 15.24
CA ARG A 826 -41.61 12.34 16.22
C ARG A 826 -41.86 11.80 17.63
N SER A 827 -42.79 10.85 17.79
CA SER A 827 -43.03 10.17 19.05
C SER A 827 -42.21 8.89 19.16
N PHE A 828 -41.91 8.47 20.39
CA PHE A 828 -41.31 7.16 20.64
C PHE A 828 -41.61 6.68 22.06
N VAL A 829 -41.49 5.37 22.26
CA VAL A 829 -41.47 4.77 23.59
C VAL A 829 -40.19 3.96 23.77
N MET A 830 -39.59 4.08 24.96
CA MET A 830 -38.32 3.44 25.29
C MET A 830 -38.53 2.37 26.36
N PHE A 831 -38.01 1.18 26.11
CA PHE A 831 -37.91 0.06 27.04
C PHE A 831 -36.46 -0.25 27.38
N ARG A 832 -36.27 -1.12 28.38
CA ARG A 832 -34.95 -1.68 28.71
C ARG A 832 -34.38 -2.42 27.51
N GLY A 833 -33.06 -2.29 27.33
CA GLY A 833 -32.34 -3.03 26.31
C GLY A 833 -32.51 -4.54 26.44
N LEU A 834 -32.45 -5.25 25.32
CA LEU A 834 -32.70 -6.69 25.27
C LEU A 834 -31.51 -7.54 25.74
N ARG A 835 -30.43 -6.91 26.24
CA ARG A 835 -29.18 -7.57 26.67
C ARG A 835 -28.50 -8.28 25.48
N GLN A 836 -27.39 -8.95 25.74
CA GLN A 836 -26.72 -9.79 24.74
C GLN A 836 -27.59 -11.00 24.36
N ARG A 837 -27.76 -11.24 23.06
CA ARG A 837 -28.62 -12.31 22.51
C ARG A 837 -27.84 -13.23 21.57
N PHE A 838 -27.94 -14.53 21.82
CA PHE A 838 -27.47 -15.61 20.94
C PHE A 838 -28.60 -16.19 20.10
N HIS A 839 -29.82 -16.07 20.61
CA HIS A 839 -31.08 -16.31 19.94
C HIS A 839 -32.05 -15.21 20.38
N LEU A 840 -32.87 -14.72 19.45
CA LEU A 840 -33.91 -13.73 19.73
C LEU A 840 -35.11 -14.01 18.84
N THR A 841 -36.29 -14.12 19.44
CA THR A 841 -37.57 -14.03 18.71
C THR A 841 -38.28 -12.77 19.11
N LEU A 842 -38.67 -11.94 18.14
CA LEU A 842 -39.46 -10.75 18.37
C LEU A 842 -40.70 -10.75 17.48
N VAL A 843 -41.87 -10.48 18.04
CA VAL A 843 -43.13 -10.34 17.28
C VAL A 843 -43.72 -8.99 17.60
N LEU A 844 -44.16 -8.26 16.59
CA LEU A 844 -44.80 -6.95 16.74
C LEU A 844 -45.87 -6.78 15.66
N SER A 845 -47.10 -6.45 16.05
CA SER A 845 -48.13 -6.07 15.10
C SER A 845 -48.20 -4.55 14.96
N PHE A 846 -48.36 -4.05 13.75
CA PHE A 846 -48.46 -2.62 13.49
C PHE A 846 -49.49 -2.33 12.39
N SER A 847 -49.92 -1.07 12.34
CA SER A 847 -50.83 -0.56 11.33
C SER A 847 -50.47 0.88 11.01
N THR A 848 -50.33 1.20 9.72
CA THR A 848 -49.98 2.54 9.23
C THR A 848 -50.49 2.75 7.81
N VAL A 849 -50.63 4.01 7.41
CA VAL A 849 -50.84 4.44 6.02
C VAL A 849 -49.62 5.17 5.45
N GLU A 850 -48.58 5.40 6.27
CA GLU A 850 -47.36 6.06 5.82
C GLU A 850 -46.47 5.05 5.08
N PRO A 851 -45.94 5.43 3.90
CA PRO A 851 -45.09 4.54 3.10
C PRO A 851 -43.70 4.36 3.72
N ASN A 852 -43.32 5.17 4.71
CA ASN A 852 -42.03 5.07 5.38
C ASN A 852 -42.16 5.26 6.90
N GLY A 853 -41.30 4.60 7.68
CA GLY A 853 -41.20 4.85 9.11
C GLY A 853 -40.33 3.85 9.86
N LEU A 854 -39.92 4.20 11.07
CA LEU A 854 -39.08 3.36 11.94
C LEU A 854 -39.93 2.62 12.98
N LEU A 855 -40.11 1.31 12.81
CA LEU A 855 -40.93 0.51 13.71
C LEU A 855 -40.21 0.25 15.03
N LEU A 856 -38.96 -0.19 14.96
CA LEU A 856 -38.19 -0.65 16.11
C LEU A 856 -36.71 -0.34 15.92
N TYR A 857 -36.05 0.13 16.97
CA TYR A 857 -34.59 0.23 17.05
C TYR A 857 -34.10 -0.27 18.41
N ASN A 858 -33.10 -1.15 18.43
CA ASN A 858 -32.45 -1.56 19.66
C ASN A 858 -30.94 -1.63 19.45
N GLY A 859 -30.21 -0.80 20.18
CA GLY A 859 -28.76 -0.67 20.05
C GLY A 859 -28.26 0.57 20.78
N ARG A 860 -26.93 0.73 20.86
CA ARG A 860 -26.35 2.01 21.30
C ARG A 860 -26.39 2.95 20.10
N LEU A 861 -26.67 4.23 20.30
CA LEU A 861 -26.78 5.24 19.24
C LEU A 861 -25.38 5.59 18.67
N ASN A 862 -24.64 4.57 18.23
CA ASN A 862 -23.30 4.61 17.65
C ASN A 862 -23.16 3.44 16.66
N GLU A 863 -22.64 3.73 15.47
CA GLU A 863 -22.52 2.79 14.35
C GLU A 863 -21.51 1.66 14.60
N ARG A 864 -20.54 1.88 15.50
CA ARG A 864 -19.52 0.89 15.89
C ARG A 864 -20.06 -0.19 16.83
N HIS A 865 -21.27 -0.02 17.33
CA HIS A 865 -21.90 -0.94 18.25
C HIS A 865 -22.94 -1.81 17.55
N ASP A 866 -23.27 -2.92 18.19
CA ASP A 866 -24.30 -3.83 17.71
C ASP A 866 -25.66 -3.13 17.78
N PHE A 867 -26.47 -3.32 16.74
CA PHE A 867 -27.82 -2.80 16.72
C PHE A 867 -28.74 -3.65 15.85
N LEU A 868 -30.04 -3.45 16.07
CA LEU A 868 -31.12 -4.01 15.29
C LEU A 868 -32.17 -2.93 15.02
N ALA A 869 -32.54 -2.74 13.76
CA ALA A 869 -33.50 -1.74 13.31
C ALA A 869 -34.51 -2.37 12.34
N VAL A 870 -35.80 -2.09 12.51
CA VAL A 870 -36.86 -2.49 11.58
C VAL A 870 -37.56 -1.24 11.05
N GLU A 871 -37.52 -1.04 9.74
CA GLU A 871 -38.04 0.13 9.03
C GLU A 871 -39.10 -0.29 7.99
N ILE A 872 -39.99 0.63 7.66
CA ILE A 872 -40.82 0.59 6.46
C ILE A 872 -40.18 1.54 5.46
N ILE A 873 -39.90 1.06 4.26
CA ILE A 873 -39.33 1.85 3.16
C ILE A 873 -40.16 1.56 1.92
N GLN A 874 -40.76 2.61 1.34
CA GLN A 874 -41.62 2.51 0.15
C GLN A 874 -42.74 1.46 0.28
N GLY A 875 -43.32 1.35 1.48
CA GLY A 875 -44.39 0.42 1.79
C GLY A 875 -43.95 -1.03 2.02
N GLN A 876 -42.65 -1.33 2.07
CA GLN A 876 -42.10 -2.66 2.37
C GLN A 876 -41.35 -2.66 3.70
N VAL A 877 -41.37 -3.78 4.42
CA VAL A 877 -40.64 -3.92 5.70
C VAL A 877 -39.19 -4.34 5.44
N GLN A 878 -38.27 -3.71 6.15
CA GLN A 878 -36.85 -3.99 6.10
C GLN A 878 -36.27 -4.10 7.51
N LEU A 879 -35.52 -5.16 7.76
CA LEU A 879 -34.66 -5.31 8.93
C LEU A 879 -33.23 -4.95 8.55
N LYS A 880 -32.56 -4.16 9.38
CA LYS A 880 -31.12 -3.94 9.34
C LYS A 880 -30.53 -4.29 10.70
N TYR A 881 -29.50 -5.14 10.72
CA TYR A 881 -28.80 -5.49 11.95
C TYR A 881 -27.29 -5.45 11.76
N SER A 882 -26.57 -5.14 12.84
CA SER A 882 -25.12 -4.97 12.86
C SER A 882 -24.53 -5.64 14.09
N THR A 883 -23.35 -6.23 13.92
CA THR A 883 -22.48 -6.74 14.99
C THR A 883 -21.32 -5.78 15.28
N GLY A 884 -21.45 -4.51 14.91
CA GLY A 884 -20.45 -3.45 15.08
C GLY A 884 -19.30 -3.49 14.07
N GLU A 885 -19.08 -4.61 13.37
CA GLU A 885 -18.07 -4.76 12.31
C GLU A 885 -18.64 -4.43 10.91
N SER A 886 -19.88 -4.85 10.65
CA SER A 886 -20.61 -4.61 9.39
C SER A 886 -22.12 -4.59 9.66
N SER A 887 -22.93 -4.23 8.66
CA SER A 887 -24.40 -4.31 8.75
C SER A 887 -24.99 -5.15 7.62
N THR A 888 -26.02 -5.94 7.94
CA THR A 888 -26.77 -6.79 7.00
C THR A 888 -28.23 -6.33 6.93
N VAL A 889 -28.80 -6.35 5.72
CA VAL A 889 -30.18 -5.95 5.44
C VAL A 889 -31.01 -7.17 5.01
N VAL A 890 -32.23 -7.26 5.52
CA VAL A 890 -33.18 -8.36 5.26
C VAL A 890 -34.53 -7.76 4.90
N SER A 891 -35.01 -8.02 3.69
CA SER A 891 -36.22 -7.38 3.14
C SER A 891 -37.14 -8.42 2.47
N PRO A 892 -38.18 -8.92 3.15
CA PRO A 892 -39.27 -9.64 2.50
C PRO A 892 -40.06 -8.70 1.58
N TYR A 893 -40.77 -9.27 0.60
CA TYR A 893 -41.62 -8.50 -0.31
C TYR A 893 -43.07 -8.96 -0.25
N LEU A 894 -43.97 -8.00 0.03
CA LEU A 894 -45.42 -8.18 0.05
C LEU A 894 -46.08 -7.35 -1.08
N PRO A 895 -46.77 -7.97 -2.05
CA PRO A 895 -47.57 -7.25 -3.05
C PRO A 895 -48.66 -6.43 -2.38
N GLY A 896 -48.74 -5.13 -2.72
CA GLY A 896 -49.63 -4.17 -2.06
C GLY A 896 -49.01 -3.43 -0.87
N GLY A 897 -47.89 -3.93 -0.32
CA GLY A 897 -47.17 -3.33 0.80
C GLY A 897 -47.89 -3.47 2.14
N VAL A 898 -47.32 -2.83 3.17
CA VAL A 898 -47.84 -2.84 4.56
C VAL A 898 -48.45 -1.50 5.02
N SER A 899 -48.50 -0.53 4.10
CA SER A 899 -48.98 0.84 4.36
C SER A 899 -50.43 1.05 3.92
N ASP A 900 -51.27 0.04 4.10
CA ASP A 900 -52.67 0.01 3.65
C ASP A 900 -53.70 0.36 4.76
N GLY A 901 -53.20 0.65 5.97
CA GLY A 901 -54.01 0.92 7.15
C GLY A 901 -54.64 -0.32 7.80
N GLN A 902 -54.32 -1.53 7.34
CA GLN A 902 -54.66 -2.80 8.00
C GLN A 902 -53.60 -3.17 9.05
N TRP A 903 -53.89 -4.20 9.84
CA TRP A 903 -52.93 -4.72 10.81
C TRP A 903 -52.04 -5.76 10.14
N HIS A 904 -50.73 -5.52 10.17
CA HIS A 904 -49.71 -6.48 9.79
C HIS A 904 -48.96 -6.97 11.02
N THR A 905 -48.46 -8.20 10.97
CA THR A 905 -47.66 -8.78 12.06
C THR A 905 -46.27 -9.13 11.57
N LEU A 906 -45.24 -8.50 12.15
CA LEU A 906 -43.86 -8.85 11.88
C LEU A 906 -43.37 -9.88 12.90
N GLN A 907 -42.63 -10.87 12.43
CA GLN A 907 -41.89 -11.80 13.28
C GLN A 907 -40.43 -11.86 12.84
N LEU A 908 -39.55 -11.57 13.78
CA LEU A 908 -38.10 -11.58 13.63
C LEU A 908 -37.53 -12.76 14.41
N ARG A 909 -36.68 -13.55 13.78
CA ARG A 909 -35.91 -14.63 14.42
C ARG A 909 -34.44 -14.45 14.14
N TYR A 910 -33.63 -14.28 15.17
CA TYR A 910 -32.18 -14.20 15.09
C TYR A 910 -31.55 -15.39 15.81
N TYR A 911 -30.54 -16.02 15.23
CA TYR A 911 -29.78 -17.10 15.86
C TYR A 911 -28.38 -17.27 15.24
N ASN A 912 -27.47 -17.87 16.00
CA ASN A 912 -26.15 -18.27 15.50
C ASN A 912 -26.24 -19.60 14.75
N ARG A 913 -25.78 -19.67 13.49
CA ARG A 913 -25.77 -20.92 12.73
C ARG A 913 -24.82 -21.91 13.40
N PRO A 914 -25.22 -23.14 13.74
CA PRO A 914 -24.34 -24.12 14.37
C PRO A 914 -23.29 -24.66 13.37
N LYS A 915 -22.05 -24.90 13.83
CA LYS A 915 -21.05 -25.68 13.08
C LYS A 915 -21.41 -27.16 13.15
N VAL A 916 -21.67 -27.77 12.01
CA VAL A 916 -21.96 -29.22 11.93
C VAL A 916 -20.72 -29.93 11.39
N SER A 917 -20.23 -30.93 12.13
CA SER A 917 -19.13 -31.78 11.68
C SER A 917 -19.57 -32.71 10.53
N ALA A 918 -18.62 -33.30 9.80
CA ALA A 918 -18.88 -34.24 8.70
C ALA A 918 -19.73 -35.48 9.11
N LEU A 919 -19.88 -35.73 10.41
CA LEU A 919 -20.68 -36.81 11.00
C LEU A 919 -22.05 -36.33 11.53
N GLY A 920 -22.45 -35.08 11.28
CA GLY A 920 -23.73 -34.52 11.73
C GLY A 920 -23.77 -34.02 13.18
N VAL A 921 -22.64 -34.06 13.90
CA VAL A 921 -22.57 -33.60 15.31
C VAL A 921 -22.29 -32.11 15.37
N VAL A 922 -23.09 -31.37 16.15
CA VAL A 922 -22.97 -29.92 16.37
C VAL A 922 -21.74 -29.60 17.25
N GLN A 923 -20.79 -28.82 16.73
CA GLN A 923 -19.52 -28.45 17.36
C GLN A 923 -19.50 -27.01 17.92
N GLY A 924 -20.68 -26.42 18.17
CA GLY A 924 -20.83 -25.06 18.70
C GLY A 924 -21.18 -24.00 17.63
N PRO A 925 -21.35 -22.74 18.01
CA PRO A 925 -21.81 -21.68 17.10
C PRO A 925 -20.75 -21.35 16.04
N SER A 926 -21.20 -21.16 14.80
CA SER A 926 -20.37 -20.66 13.71
C SER A 926 -20.16 -19.15 13.81
N LYS A 927 -19.31 -18.62 12.94
CA LYS A 927 -19.15 -17.17 12.78
C LYS A 927 -20.38 -16.52 12.15
N ASP A 928 -21.27 -17.31 11.55
CA ASP A 928 -22.44 -16.83 10.82
C ASP A 928 -23.63 -16.60 11.76
N LYS A 929 -24.11 -15.36 11.74
CA LYS A 929 -25.29 -14.86 12.43
C LYS A 929 -26.41 -14.78 11.42
N VAL A 930 -27.56 -15.36 11.72
CA VAL A 930 -28.69 -15.45 10.79
C VAL A 930 -29.86 -14.70 11.39
N ALA A 931 -30.47 -13.81 10.59
CA ALA A 931 -31.73 -13.17 10.93
C ALA A 931 -32.76 -13.47 9.84
N ILE A 932 -33.94 -13.90 10.27
CA ILE A 932 -35.10 -14.18 9.41
C ILE A 932 -36.19 -13.20 9.81
N LEU A 933 -36.70 -12.46 8.82
CA LEU A 933 -37.84 -11.55 8.99
C LEU A 933 -39.02 -12.12 8.21
N THR A 934 -40.15 -12.30 8.88
CA THR A 934 -41.41 -12.77 8.30
C THR A 934 -42.51 -11.75 8.54
N VAL A 935 -43.41 -11.61 7.56
CA VAL A 935 -44.56 -10.69 7.63
C VAL A 935 -45.85 -11.50 7.45
N ASP A 936 -46.80 -11.25 8.34
CA ASP A 936 -48.10 -11.91 8.46
C ASP A 936 -47.99 -13.44 8.66
N GLU A 937 -49.07 -14.20 8.44
CA GLU A 937 -49.11 -15.66 8.60
C GLU A 937 -48.34 -16.37 7.47
N CYS A 938 -47.02 -16.21 7.48
CA CYS A 938 -46.10 -16.77 6.48
C CYS A 938 -45.47 -18.08 6.96
N ASP A 939 -45.51 -19.12 6.13
CA ASP A 939 -44.68 -20.30 6.32
C ASP A 939 -43.25 -20.00 5.85
N ALA A 940 -42.40 -19.62 6.80
CA ALA A 940 -41.00 -19.26 6.53
C ALA A 940 -40.21 -20.40 5.86
N SER A 941 -40.54 -21.67 6.14
CA SER A 941 -39.81 -22.80 5.57
C SER A 941 -40.06 -22.93 4.07
N VAL A 942 -41.31 -22.77 3.64
CA VAL A 942 -41.72 -22.80 2.23
C VAL A 942 -41.25 -21.53 1.50
N ALA A 943 -41.45 -20.36 2.11
CA ALA A 943 -41.10 -19.08 1.49
C ALA A 943 -39.59 -18.92 1.23
N LEU A 944 -38.73 -19.38 2.15
CA LEU A 944 -37.28 -19.33 1.97
C LEU A 944 -36.76 -20.41 1.00
N GLN A 945 -37.37 -21.60 0.99
CA GLN A 945 -36.93 -22.71 0.14
C GLN A 945 -37.30 -22.51 -1.33
N PHE A 946 -38.50 -22.00 -1.62
CA PHE A 946 -38.99 -21.81 -2.99
C PHE A 946 -38.95 -20.34 -3.45
N GLY A 947 -38.33 -19.43 -2.69
CA GLY A 947 -38.37 -17.98 -2.96
C GLY A 947 -37.97 -17.56 -4.38
N SER A 948 -37.07 -18.30 -5.04
CA SER A 948 -36.70 -18.07 -6.44
C SER A 948 -37.80 -18.42 -7.47
N GLU A 949 -38.76 -19.28 -7.10
CA GLU A 949 -39.84 -19.77 -7.96
C GLU A 949 -41.16 -19.00 -7.77
N ILE A 950 -41.34 -18.31 -6.63
CA ILE A 950 -42.58 -17.57 -6.28
C ILE A 950 -42.56 -16.12 -6.82
N GLY A 951 -41.48 -15.70 -7.48
CA GLY A 951 -41.33 -14.37 -8.10
C GLY A 951 -41.23 -13.25 -7.05
N ASN A 952 -41.88 -12.11 -7.28
CA ASN A 952 -41.80 -10.98 -6.36
C ASN A 952 -42.50 -11.22 -5.02
N TYR A 953 -43.27 -12.30 -4.80
CA TYR A 953 -43.89 -12.57 -3.49
C TYR A 953 -42.95 -13.40 -2.59
N SER A 954 -42.42 -12.79 -1.52
CA SER A 954 -41.68 -13.50 -0.47
C SER A 954 -42.05 -12.93 0.90
N CYS A 955 -43.04 -13.54 1.55
CA CYS A 955 -43.47 -13.13 2.89
C CYS A 955 -42.41 -13.36 3.99
N ALA A 956 -41.27 -14.00 3.66
CA ALA A 956 -40.13 -14.21 4.53
C ALA A 956 -38.81 -13.97 3.77
N ALA A 957 -37.81 -13.40 4.46
CA ALA A 957 -36.45 -13.25 3.96
C ALA A 957 -35.42 -13.60 5.03
N GLU A 958 -34.27 -14.14 4.61
CA GLU A 958 -33.12 -14.46 5.46
C GLU A 958 -31.94 -13.56 5.10
N GLY A 959 -31.22 -13.07 6.11
CA GLY A 959 -29.90 -12.46 5.93
C GLY A 959 -28.86 -13.04 6.88
N VAL A 960 -27.68 -13.28 6.33
CA VAL A 960 -26.54 -13.86 7.06
C VAL A 960 -25.42 -12.83 7.18
N GLN A 961 -24.84 -12.74 8.38
CA GLN A 961 -23.68 -11.90 8.69
C GLN A 961 -22.57 -12.73 9.33
N THR A 962 -21.37 -12.71 8.76
CA THR A 962 -20.21 -13.34 9.39
C THR A 962 -19.56 -12.35 10.35
N SER A 963 -19.43 -12.73 11.64
CA SER A 963 -18.85 -11.88 12.68
C SER A 963 -17.97 -12.68 13.65
N SER A 964 -16.93 -12.01 14.17
CA SER A 964 -16.08 -12.54 15.23
C SER A 964 -16.78 -12.59 16.59
N LYS A 965 -17.82 -11.77 16.79
CA LYS A 965 -18.59 -11.70 18.04
C LYS A 965 -19.41 -12.97 18.25
N LYS A 966 -19.51 -13.42 19.50
CA LYS A 966 -20.30 -14.61 19.85
C LYS A 966 -21.79 -14.29 19.99
N SER A 967 -22.15 -13.08 20.40
CA SER A 967 -23.53 -12.63 20.63
C SER A 967 -23.84 -11.33 19.88
N LEU A 968 -25.11 -11.00 19.74
CA LEU A 968 -25.59 -9.67 19.36
C LEU A 968 -25.80 -8.84 20.62
N ASP A 969 -25.01 -7.79 20.82
CA ASP A 969 -25.09 -6.93 22.02
C ASP A 969 -26.20 -5.87 21.90
N LEU A 970 -27.40 -6.23 22.34
CA LEU A 970 -28.54 -5.32 22.37
C LEU A 970 -28.75 -4.67 23.75
N THR A 971 -27.67 -4.41 24.49
CA THR A 971 -27.74 -3.75 25.82
C THR A 971 -28.18 -2.29 25.77
N GLY A 972 -28.07 -1.63 24.61
CA GLY A 972 -28.64 -0.28 24.40
C GLY A 972 -30.17 -0.26 24.53
N PRO A 973 -30.80 0.91 24.63
CA PRO A 973 -32.26 1.02 24.82
C PRO A 973 -33.04 0.39 23.66
N LEU A 974 -34.20 -0.19 23.95
CA LEU A 974 -35.16 -0.64 22.95
C LEU A 974 -36.17 0.48 22.70
N LEU A 975 -36.22 0.98 21.48
CA LEU A 975 -37.06 2.09 21.04
C LEU A 975 -38.10 1.59 20.05
N LEU A 976 -39.36 1.96 20.27
CA LEU A 976 -40.44 1.74 19.30
C LEU A 976 -40.95 3.08 18.78
N GLY A 977 -41.25 3.11 17.48
CA GLY A 977 -41.93 4.21 16.82
C GLY A 977 -41.07 5.44 16.48
N GLY A 978 -39.80 5.48 16.93
CA GLY A 978 -38.89 6.58 16.64
C GLY A 978 -37.67 6.59 17.56
N VAL A 979 -36.75 7.52 17.32
CA VAL A 979 -35.49 7.67 18.07
C VAL A 979 -35.19 9.16 18.37
N PRO A 980 -34.48 9.47 19.47
CA PRO A 980 -34.05 10.85 19.77
C PRO A 980 -33.04 11.37 18.73
N ASN A 981 -32.77 12.68 18.70
CA ASN A 981 -31.91 13.35 17.71
C ASN A 981 -30.63 12.57 17.41
N LEU A 982 -30.51 12.11 16.16
CA LEU A 982 -29.36 11.36 15.66
C LEU A 982 -28.43 12.23 14.80
N PRO A 983 -27.12 11.93 14.77
CA PRO A 983 -26.20 12.48 13.77
C PRO A 983 -26.70 12.25 12.34
N GLU A 984 -26.33 13.09 11.39
CA GLU A 984 -26.77 12.98 9.99
C GLU A 984 -26.40 11.65 9.33
N ASN A 985 -25.28 11.04 9.74
CA ASN A 985 -24.74 9.81 9.12
C ASN A 985 -25.30 8.50 9.68
N PHE A 986 -26.21 8.55 10.66
CA PHE A 986 -26.65 7.37 11.40
C PHE A 986 -27.28 6.29 10.50
N PRO A 987 -27.07 4.98 10.76
CA PRO A 987 -27.37 3.89 9.84
C PRO A 987 -28.87 3.55 9.63
N ILE A 988 -29.79 4.43 10.00
CA ILE A 988 -31.24 4.28 9.74
C ILE A 988 -31.72 5.38 8.82
N THR A 989 -32.71 5.09 8.00
CA THR A 989 -33.19 6.01 6.95
C THR A 989 -34.24 6.98 7.49
N HIS A 990 -35.14 6.50 8.34
CA HIS A 990 -36.23 7.28 8.93
C HIS A 990 -36.13 7.34 10.46
N ARG A 991 -36.58 8.44 11.06
CA ARG A 991 -36.38 8.72 12.50
C ARG A 991 -37.63 8.58 13.35
N ASP A 992 -38.79 8.42 12.72
CA ASP A 992 -40.09 8.28 13.36
C ASP A 992 -41.01 7.34 12.59
N PHE A 993 -42.11 6.96 13.23
CA PHE A 993 -43.18 6.15 12.69
C PHE A 993 -44.51 6.76 13.14
N VAL A 994 -45.41 6.89 12.18
CA VAL A 994 -46.78 7.34 12.42
C VAL A 994 -47.70 6.16 12.22
N GLY A 995 -48.39 5.73 13.28
CA GLY A 995 -49.15 4.49 13.21
C GLY A 995 -49.66 4.02 14.56
N CYS A 996 -50.13 2.78 14.59
CA CYS A 996 -50.39 2.05 15.83
C CYS A 996 -49.57 0.79 15.88
N MET A 997 -49.13 0.41 17.08
CA MET A 997 -48.47 -0.88 17.33
C MET A 997 -49.18 -1.61 18.46
N ARG A 998 -49.20 -2.94 18.38
CA ARG A 998 -49.72 -3.82 19.42
C ARG A 998 -48.94 -5.13 19.50
N ASP A 999 -49.19 -5.88 20.57
CA ASP A 999 -48.81 -7.28 20.68
C ASP A 999 -47.30 -7.50 20.51
N LEU A 1000 -46.49 -6.73 21.25
CA LEU A 1000 -45.05 -6.95 21.33
C LEU A 1000 -44.75 -8.21 22.16
N TYR A 1001 -44.16 -9.22 21.53
CA TYR A 1001 -43.61 -10.40 22.20
C TYR A 1001 -42.10 -10.47 22.00
N ILE A 1002 -41.38 -10.81 23.06
CA ILE A 1002 -39.94 -11.04 23.02
C ILE A 1002 -39.67 -12.40 23.69
N ASP A 1003 -39.09 -13.33 22.93
CA ASP A 1003 -38.89 -14.73 23.32
C ASP A 1003 -40.16 -15.39 23.88
N SER A 1004 -41.28 -15.18 23.18
CA SER A 1004 -42.63 -15.66 23.56
C SER A 1004 -43.22 -15.04 24.83
N LYS A 1005 -42.54 -14.07 25.45
CA LYS A 1005 -43.07 -13.29 26.56
C LYS A 1005 -43.71 -12.01 26.06
N ARG A 1006 -44.97 -11.78 26.42
CA ARG A 1006 -45.69 -10.54 26.12
C ARG A 1006 -45.07 -9.36 26.91
N ILE A 1007 -44.82 -8.25 26.23
CA ILE A 1007 -44.34 -7.01 26.83
C ILE A 1007 -45.52 -6.04 26.98
N ASP A 1008 -45.79 -5.62 28.21
CA ASP A 1008 -46.78 -4.59 28.49
C ASP A 1008 -46.25 -3.22 28.00
N LEU A 1009 -46.92 -2.60 27.04
CA LEU A 1009 -46.49 -1.32 26.47
C LEU A 1009 -46.66 -0.14 27.43
N ALA A 1010 -47.20 -0.34 28.64
CA ALA A 1010 -47.15 0.64 29.73
C ALA A 1010 -45.86 0.56 30.58
N SER A 1011 -45.07 -0.51 30.44
CA SER A 1011 -43.85 -0.75 31.24
C SER A 1011 -42.59 -0.04 30.70
N TYR A 1012 -42.78 1.11 30.06
CA TYR A 1012 -41.69 1.88 29.44
C TYR A 1012 -40.83 2.63 30.48
N ILE A 1013 -39.57 2.89 30.13
CA ILE A 1013 -38.66 3.76 30.88
C ILE A 1013 -38.96 5.22 30.58
N ALA A 1014 -39.15 5.55 29.30
CA ALA A 1014 -39.45 6.90 28.84
C ALA A 1014 -40.50 6.86 27.72
N ASN A 1015 -41.42 7.82 27.75
CA ASN A 1015 -42.43 8.00 26.72
C ASN A 1015 -42.36 9.44 26.21
N ASN A 1016 -42.19 9.60 24.90
CA ASN A 1016 -42.20 10.88 24.23
C ASN A 1016 -43.41 10.95 23.28
N GLY A 1017 -44.53 11.48 23.77
CA GLY A 1017 -45.70 11.80 22.92
C GLY A 1017 -46.59 10.64 22.46
N THR A 1018 -46.38 9.40 22.91
CA THR A 1018 -47.27 8.27 22.56
C THR A 1018 -48.46 8.15 23.52
N THR A 1019 -49.61 7.66 23.03
CA THR A 1019 -50.83 7.44 23.83
C THR A 1019 -51.27 5.98 23.80
N ALA A 1020 -52.00 5.53 24.83
CA ALA A 1020 -52.55 4.17 24.90
C ALA A 1020 -53.74 4.00 23.94
N GLY A 1021 -53.89 2.81 23.36
CA GLY A 1021 -54.92 2.51 22.36
C GLY A 1021 -54.56 2.95 20.94
N CYS A 1022 -55.44 2.69 19.98
CA CYS A 1022 -55.27 3.08 18.57
C CYS A 1022 -56.35 4.07 18.12
N HIS A 1023 -56.08 5.38 18.22
CA HIS A 1023 -57.08 6.42 17.97
C HIS A 1023 -57.36 6.68 16.47
N ALA A 1024 -56.54 6.17 15.57
CA ALA A 1024 -56.61 6.53 14.15
C ALA A 1024 -57.75 5.87 13.34
N LYS A 1025 -58.57 4.99 13.94
CA LYS A 1025 -59.82 4.48 13.31
C LYS A 1025 -61.04 5.41 13.48
N HIS A 1026 -60.84 6.68 13.84
CA HIS A 1026 -61.91 7.66 13.76
C HIS A 1026 -62.14 8.09 12.30
N LYS A 1027 -63.40 8.05 11.85
CA LYS A 1027 -63.78 8.41 10.48
C LYS A 1027 -63.84 9.94 10.31
N PHE A 1028 -62.70 10.62 10.35
CA PHE A 1028 -62.61 12.08 10.34
C PHE A 1028 -63.32 12.74 9.14
N CYS A 1029 -63.34 12.07 7.99
CA CYS A 1029 -64.01 12.58 6.79
C CYS A 1029 -65.53 12.38 6.77
N ASP A 1030 -66.11 11.56 7.65
CA ASP A 1030 -67.57 11.35 7.71
C ASP A 1030 -68.31 12.63 8.10
N SER A 1031 -67.69 13.53 8.87
CA SER A 1031 -68.27 14.82 9.24
C SER A 1031 -68.14 15.92 8.18
N SER A 1032 -67.67 15.58 6.96
CA SER A 1032 -67.40 16.55 5.88
C SER A 1032 -66.64 17.80 6.36
N PRO A 1033 -65.44 17.61 6.95
CA PRO A 1033 -64.71 18.70 7.59
C PRO A 1033 -64.18 19.72 6.57
N CYS A 1034 -63.98 19.32 5.32
CA CYS A 1034 -63.56 20.20 4.23
C CYS A 1034 -64.74 21.06 3.72
N LYS A 1035 -64.51 22.36 3.61
CA LYS A 1035 -65.51 23.34 3.17
C LYS A 1035 -65.27 23.75 1.71
N ASN A 1036 -66.23 24.48 1.13
CA ASN A 1036 -66.12 25.05 -0.22
C ASN A 1036 -65.76 24.04 -1.33
N GLY A 1037 -66.31 22.83 -1.26
CA GLY A 1037 -66.07 21.77 -2.27
C GLY A 1037 -64.73 21.04 -2.13
N GLY A 1038 -64.01 21.22 -1.02
CA GLY A 1038 -62.78 20.47 -0.73
C GLY A 1038 -63.02 18.97 -0.53
N THR A 1039 -62.15 18.14 -1.08
CA THR A 1039 -62.21 16.68 -0.91
C THR A 1039 -61.41 16.26 0.32
N CYS A 1040 -62.02 15.51 1.23
CA CYS A 1040 -61.38 15.03 2.44
C CYS A 1040 -60.65 13.72 2.22
N SER A 1041 -59.38 13.64 2.63
CA SER A 1041 -58.62 12.39 2.74
C SER A 1041 -58.21 12.16 4.20
N VAL A 1042 -58.42 10.94 4.68
CA VAL A 1042 -58.05 10.54 6.05
C VAL A 1042 -56.56 10.20 6.07
N SER A 1043 -55.85 10.68 7.08
CA SER A 1043 -54.46 10.32 7.40
C SER A 1043 -54.39 9.84 8.86
N TRP A 1044 -53.27 9.25 9.28
CA TRP A 1044 -53.21 8.61 10.60
C TRP A 1044 -53.35 9.62 11.75
N GLY A 1045 -54.47 9.58 12.47
CA GLY A 1045 -54.78 10.52 13.55
C GLY A 1045 -55.16 11.94 13.09
N THR A 1046 -55.36 12.18 11.79
CA THR A 1046 -55.76 13.48 11.26
C THR A 1046 -56.48 13.37 9.90
N TYR A 1047 -56.85 14.49 9.30
CA TYR A 1047 -57.41 14.52 7.94
C TYR A 1047 -56.80 15.71 7.19
N SER A 1048 -56.72 15.59 5.87
CA SER A 1048 -56.33 16.67 4.99
C SER A 1048 -57.44 17.01 4.01
N CYS A 1049 -57.59 18.29 3.70
CA CYS A 1049 -58.55 18.77 2.72
C CYS A 1049 -57.84 19.21 1.44
N LEU A 1050 -58.19 18.56 0.33
CA LEU A 1050 -57.77 18.97 -1.00
C LEU A 1050 -58.67 20.12 -1.47
N CYS A 1051 -58.16 21.34 -1.38
CA CYS A 1051 -58.92 22.54 -1.69
C CYS A 1051 -58.99 22.83 -3.20
N PRO A 1052 -60.18 23.20 -3.73
CA PRO A 1052 -60.32 23.70 -5.08
C PRO A 1052 -59.64 25.07 -5.25
N VAL A 1053 -59.38 25.45 -6.50
CA VAL A 1053 -58.66 26.69 -6.86
C VAL A 1053 -59.42 27.91 -6.33
N GLY A 1054 -58.70 28.86 -5.70
CA GLY A 1054 -59.28 30.05 -5.07
C GLY A 1054 -59.59 29.91 -3.57
N PHE A 1055 -59.39 28.72 -2.98
CA PHE A 1055 -59.58 28.48 -1.56
C PHE A 1055 -58.36 27.78 -0.93
N GLY A 1056 -58.04 28.16 0.30
CA GLY A 1056 -56.89 27.64 1.05
C GLY A 1056 -57.19 27.46 2.54
N GLY A 1057 -56.20 26.98 3.29
CA GLY A 1057 -56.33 26.62 4.70
C GLY A 1057 -56.56 25.14 4.95
N LYS A 1058 -56.42 24.72 6.21
CA LYS A 1058 -56.51 23.30 6.63
C LYS A 1058 -57.84 22.63 6.30
N ASP A 1059 -58.91 23.40 6.16
CA ASP A 1059 -60.25 22.92 5.82
C ASP A 1059 -60.87 23.64 4.62
N CYS A 1060 -60.06 24.32 3.81
CA CYS A 1060 -60.48 25.07 2.62
C CYS A 1060 -61.45 26.24 2.88
N ARG A 1061 -61.49 26.77 4.12
CA ARG A 1061 -62.39 27.88 4.48
C ARG A 1061 -61.94 29.24 3.96
N HIS A 1062 -60.65 29.45 3.70
CA HIS A 1062 -60.11 30.78 3.43
C HIS A 1062 -60.22 31.11 1.94
N PRO A 1063 -60.99 32.14 1.55
CA PRO A 1063 -60.99 32.62 0.18
C PRO A 1063 -59.68 33.33 -0.13
N MET A 1064 -58.99 32.89 -1.18
CA MET A 1064 -57.73 33.46 -1.65
C MET A 1064 -58.03 34.45 -2.78
N HIS A 1065 -58.45 35.66 -2.39
CA HIS A 1065 -58.71 36.73 -3.34
C HIS A 1065 -57.42 37.11 -4.07
N HIS A 1066 -57.44 37.09 -5.42
CA HIS A 1066 -56.28 37.33 -6.30
C HIS A 1066 -55.22 36.21 -6.31
N ALA A 1067 -55.65 34.95 -6.40
CA ALA A 1067 -54.73 33.83 -6.61
C ALA A 1067 -53.98 33.97 -7.95
N HIS A 1068 -52.65 34.10 -7.88
CA HIS A 1068 -51.78 34.15 -9.05
C HIS A 1068 -51.34 32.73 -9.46
N TYR A 1069 -51.37 32.45 -10.76
CA TYR A 1069 -50.86 31.20 -11.31
C TYR A 1069 -49.46 31.44 -11.89
N PHE A 1070 -48.44 30.81 -11.30
CA PHE A 1070 -47.06 30.89 -11.75
C PHE A 1070 -46.78 29.71 -12.68
N GLN A 1071 -46.42 30.00 -13.94
CA GLN A 1071 -45.86 28.99 -14.84
C GLN A 1071 -44.37 28.91 -14.54
N GLY A 1072 -43.85 27.78 -14.04
CA GLY A 1072 -42.43 27.45 -13.69
C GLY A 1072 -41.35 28.54 -13.59
N ASN A 1073 -41.18 29.38 -14.63
CA ASN A 1073 -40.24 30.52 -14.71
C ASN A 1073 -40.85 31.90 -14.37
N SER A 1074 -42.09 31.96 -13.89
CA SER A 1074 -42.80 33.21 -13.59
C SER A 1074 -42.25 33.84 -12.30
N VAL A 1075 -42.03 35.15 -12.30
CA VAL A 1075 -41.58 35.91 -11.13
C VAL A 1075 -42.49 37.12 -10.95
N LEU A 1076 -42.84 37.40 -9.69
CA LEU A 1076 -43.59 38.59 -9.30
C LEU A 1076 -42.72 39.41 -8.34
N THR A 1077 -42.31 40.60 -8.78
CA THR A 1077 -41.39 41.46 -8.04
C THR A 1077 -42.10 42.71 -7.55
N TRP A 1078 -41.91 43.05 -6.27
CA TRP A 1078 -42.36 44.30 -5.68
C TRP A 1078 -41.16 45.09 -5.14
N ASP A 1079 -41.05 46.37 -5.51
CA ASP A 1079 -40.10 47.31 -4.91
C ASP A 1079 -40.85 48.22 -3.92
N PHE A 1080 -40.58 48.01 -2.63
CA PHE A 1080 -41.24 48.73 -1.54
C PHE A 1080 -40.52 50.03 -1.14
N LYS A 1081 -39.40 50.39 -1.80
CA LYS A 1081 -38.56 51.56 -1.45
C LYS A 1081 -38.38 51.69 0.07
N THR A 1082 -38.71 52.85 0.66
CA THR A 1082 -38.56 53.13 2.10
C THR A 1082 -39.74 52.69 2.96
N ASP A 1083 -40.80 52.13 2.37
CA ASP A 1083 -42.09 51.95 3.05
C ASP A 1083 -42.16 50.66 3.88
N VAL A 1084 -41.25 49.70 3.67
CA VAL A 1084 -41.19 48.45 4.42
C VAL A 1084 -39.77 48.22 4.93
N LYS A 1085 -39.61 48.15 6.26
CA LYS A 1085 -38.34 47.79 6.93
C LYS A 1085 -38.38 46.33 7.39
N ILE A 1086 -37.43 45.53 6.93
CA ILE A 1086 -37.20 44.17 7.43
C ILE A 1086 -36.45 44.29 8.76
N SER A 1087 -37.09 43.88 9.87
CA SER A 1087 -36.52 43.92 11.23
C SER A 1087 -36.70 42.55 11.89
N VAL A 1088 -35.77 42.14 12.74
CA VAL A 1088 -35.83 40.81 13.37
C VAL A 1088 -36.51 40.91 14.75
N PRO A 1089 -37.58 40.13 15.00
CA PRO A 1089 -38.18 39.12 14.13
C PRO A 1089 -39.13 39.70 13.06
N TRP A 1090 -38.97 39.24 11.81
CA TRP A 1090 -39.81 39.62 10.67
C TRP A 1090 -40.89 38.56 10.44
N TYR A 1091 -42.16 38.97 10.44
CA TYR A 1091 -43.28 38.05 10.25
C TYR A 1091 -43.88 38.21 8.85
N LEU A 1092 -43.78 37.15 8.04
CA LEU A 1092 -44.41 37.05 6.72
C LEU A 1092 -45.19 35.73 6.63
N GLY A 1093 -46.41 35.79 6.09
CA GLY A 1093 -47.22 34.62 5.82
C GLY A 1093 -47.47 34.46 4.32
N LEU A 1094 -47.14 33.28 3.77
CA LEU A 1094 -47.40 32.91 2.38
C LEU A 1094 -48.28 31.65 2.34
N ALA A 1095 -49.26 31.61 1.43
CA ALA A 1095 -50.02 30.40 1.14
C ALA A 1095 -49.88 30.08 -0.36
N PHE A 1096 -49.40 28.88 -0.67
CA PHE A 1096 -49.14 28.43 -2.04
C PHE A 1096 -49.55 26.96 -2.21
N ARG A 1097 -49.70 26.51 -3.46
CA ARG A 1097 -49.94 25.12 -3.82
C ARG A 1097 -49.03 24.75 -4.99
N THR A 1098 -48.12 23.79 -4.79
CA THR A 1098 -47.18 23.33 -5.83
C THR A 1098 -47.32 21.82 -6.08
N ARG A 1099 -46.87 21.38 -7.25
CA ARG A 1099 -46.65 19.95 -7.59
C ARG A 1099 -45.17 19.60 -7.74
N GLN A 1100 -44.27 20.59 -7.66
CA GLN A 1100 -42.83 20.38 -7.72
C GLN A 1100 -42.26 20.16 -6.32
N THR A 1101 -41.22 19.33 -6.24
CA THR A 1101 -40.51 18.96 -5.01
C THR A 1101 -39.58 20.07 -4.50
N ASP A 1102 -39.24 21.01 -5.38
CA ASP A 1102 -38.24 22.07 -5.21
C ASP A 1102 -38.67 23.34 -5.98
N GLY A 1103 -38.34 24.51 -5.44
CA GLY A 1103 -38.69 25.82 -6.03
C GLY A 1103 -38.11 26.99 -5.23
N VAL A 1104 -38.38 28.23 -5.65
CA VAL A 1104 -38.09 29.43 -4.84
C VAL A 1104 -39.42 30.15 -4.59
N LEU A 1105 -39.83 30.20 -3.31
CA LEU A 1105 -41.11 30.77 -2.89
C LEU A 1105 -41.02 32.28 -2.63
N LEU A 1106 -39.87 32.76 -2.12
CA LEU A 1106 -39.63 34.18 -1.88
C LEU A 1106 -38.13 34.50 -1.91
N GLN A 1107 -37.78 35.60 -2.56
CA GLN A 1107 -36.47 36.23 -2.43
C GLN A 1107 -36.67 37.71 -2.07
N ALA A 1108 -36.08 38.14 -0.95
CA ALA A 1108 -36.16 39.51 -0.47
C ALA A 1108 -34.76 40.10 -0.31
N HIS A 1109 -34.55 41.32 -0.83
CA HIS A 1109 -33.28 42.04 -0.73
C HIS A 1109 -33.41 43.23 0.22
N ALA A 1110 -32.49 43.33 1.19
CA ALA A 1110 -32.38 44.47 2.10
C ALA A 1110 -30.99 45.13 1.92
N GLY A 1111 -30.92 46.14 1.05
CA GLY A 1111 -29.66 46.77 0.65
C GLY A 1111 -28.82 45.92 -0.31
N GLN A 1112 -27.57 46.32 -0.57
CA GLN A 1112 -26.69 45.66 -1.56
C GLN A 1112 -26.16 44.27 -1.13
N TYR A 1113 -26.18 43.92 0.15
CA TYR A 1113 -25.47 42.74 0.68
C TYR A 1113 -26.34 41.74 1.45
N THR A 1114 -27.64 42.03 1.65
CA THR A 1114 -28.51 41.16 2.45
C THR A 1114 -29.59 40.55 1.57
N THR A 1115 -29.59 39.21 1.47
CA THR A 1115 -30.63 38.46 0.74
C THR A 1115 -31.25 37.43 1.68
N LEU A 1116 -32.58 37.45 1.78
CA LEU A 1116 -33.37 36.42 2.43
C LEU A 1116 -34.00 35.55 1.37
N LEU A 1117 -33.78 34.24 1.46
CA LEU A 1117 -34.25 33.25 0.49
C LEU A 1117 -35.12 32.20 1.19
N CYS A 1118 -36.31 31.97 0.66
CA CYS A 1118 -37.22 30.90 1.06
C CYS A 1118 -37.41 30.00 -0.17
N GLN A 1119 -36.83 28.79 -0.12
CA GLN A 1119 -36.89 27.79 -1.18
C GLN A 1119 -37.96 26.74 -0.86
#